data_AF-W2JI41-F1
#
_entry.id   AF-W2JI41-F1
#
_cell.length_a   1.000
_cell.length_b   1.000
_cell.length_c   1.000
_cell.angle_alpha   90.00
_cell.angle_beta   90.00
_cell.angle_gamma   90.00
#
_symmetry.space_group_name_H-M   'P 1'
#
loop_
_entity.id
_entity.type
_entity.pdbx_description
1 polymer ?
#
loop_
_entity_poly.entity_id
_entity_poly.type
_entity_poly.pdbx_seq_one_letter_code
_entity_poly.pdbx_strand_id
1 'polypeptide(L)'
;MTKGVQYPLRGLFLRHYLSLSVRDKLPDTGSVYEQSGGGTVSDAINFLLQNLRETNQLWIRLQHQKIGGSRPLAVREKERMELRLLVGTSLVRLSQMEGVTRSVYAEQVLPRLLDDVVLACKDCMAQQYLMDCIIQVLPDEFHLQNLERMLDAMEKLQTNVDVALILAALLERLTKYRETQGSVTIAGQQEVEVADRSNAEQEHQDALKVFQQLMDTTTKLLLRSSRYVSGQSPSESGNGDVHLTAVLPYFVTFAAFTLTWLGSSSKNRNSDTTTALQQVVSGCLTFLRERTAWRVDKDKQKRQLVVSQLESLALTLLRVLSIQDLMQIPALRELLELMPWQGAWKDVALAWIRVLLARHERVHDEKQTDFLLQILAPLVRDDPNELQSPSPATATEAEKRKETEIFEAEQQTLAKVVHLVTNDDLDVKFRVFSVARRAFLQSGVFRIRFTLVPLIYQSLALARDLAAHSKEKTQAQGQETKPELETATPTDNVKIFVTTPRQVLQFVHEMVTALASKQDALSVSCVHLFLQCALVADGCAFEAVAYEFITQAFIVYEDQITLAREQWRALELMVASLRATRNLSSANYEVLATKTTQYAARLLKKNEQALMVLSCAHLFWHPSQQDGKRVRECLQRSLRIADAMKDTTSNQVPLFLEILEAYLYFYEVQTPEVTHNYLVGLLALVKDHLDNMEHGQLRREGEFRYRAVVRYMDTLGISDDALSTSSSSSSRAS
;
A
#
# COMPACT_ATOMS: atom_id res chain seq x y z
N MET A 1 14.86 30.96 -58.58
CA MET A 1 13.78 31.98 -58.62
C MET A 1 13.21 32.33 -57.24
N THR A 2 12.84 31.37 -56.38
CA THR A 2 12.30 31.68 -55.03
C THR A 2 13.24 32.46 -54.11
N LYS A 3 14.56 32.37 -54.32
CA LYS A 3 15.56 33.23 -53.69
C LYS A 3 15.36 34.73 -53.95
N GLY A 4 14.56 35.14 -54.93
CA GLY A 4 14.24 36.55 -55.14
C GLY A 4 13.33 37.15 -54.05
N VAL A 5 12.56 36.31 -53.34
CA VAL A 5 11.62 36.77 -52.31
C VAL A 5 12.26 36.67 -50.93
N GLN A 6 12.89 37.77 -50.50
CA GLN A 6 13.60 37.85 -49.22
C GLN A 6 12.75 38.43 -48.08
N TYR A 7 11.53 38.87 -48.37
CA TYR A 7 10.59 39.34 -47.35
C TYR A 7 10.11 38.14 -46.50
N PRO A 8 10.36 38.09 -45.18
CA PRO A 8 10.17 36.91 -44.34
C PRO A 8 8.81 36.24 -44.46
N LEU A 9 7.71 36.95 -44.18
CA LEU A 9 6.37 36.36 -44.15
C LEU A 9 5.93 35.84 -45.53
N ARG A 10 6.06 36.67 -46.59
CA ARG A 10 5.72 36.28 -47.97
C ARG A 10 6.61 35.13 -48.46
N GLY A 11 7.90 35.16 -48.13
CA GLY A 11 8.85 34.11 -48.48
C GLY A 11 8.51 32.79 -47.80
N LEU A 12 8.15 32.81 -46.51
CA LEU A 12 7.69 31.62 -45.77
C LEU A 12 6.46 31.00 -46.42
N PHE A 13 5.39 31.80 -46.65
CA PHE A 13 4.18 31.28 -47.28
C PHE A 13 4.41 30.80 -48.71
N LEU A 14 5.22 31.52 -49.51
CA LEU A 14 5.56 31.09 -50.87
C LEU A 14 6.30 29.75 -50.87
N ARG A 15 7.28 29.57 -49.97
CA ARG A 15 8.06 28.33 -49.87
C ARG A 15 7.27 27.17 -49.28
N HIS A 16 6.37 27.46 -48.34
CA HIS A 16 5.42 26.49 -47.84
C HIS A 16 4.46 26.04 -48.95
N TYR A 17 3.86 26.99 -49.68
CA TYR A 17 3.00 26.70 -50.83
C TYR A 17 3.75 25.91 -51.92
N LEU A 18 5.02 26.24 -52.18
CA LEU A 18 5.87 25.47 -53.09
C LEU A 18 6.02 24.02 -52.61
N SER A 19 6.34 23.80 -51.33
CA SER A 19 6.47 22.46 -50.74
C SER A 19 5.17 21.65 -50.81
N LEU A 20 4.02 22.30 -50.71
CA LEU A 20 2.71 21.66 -50.94
C LEU A 20 2.49 21.32 -52.42
N SER A 21 2.81 22.25 -53.31
CA SER A 21 2.53 22.14 -54.76
C SER A 21 3.40 21.10 -55.47
N VAL A 22 4.59 20.82 -54.93
CA VAL A 22 5.54 19.86 -55.48
C VAL A 22 5.48 18.49 -54.81
N ARG A 23 4.63 18.29 -53.78
CA ARG A 23 4.54 17.04 -53.02
C ARG A 23 4.50 15.81 -53.92
N ASP A 24 3.59 15.81 -54.89
CA ASP A 24 3.32 14.67 -55.76
C ASP A 24 4.19 14.69 -57.04
N LYS A 25 5.22 15.55 -57.07
CA LYS A 25 6.06 15.84 -58.26
C LYS A 25 7.56 15.68 -58.00
N LEU A 26 7.95 15.30 -56.78
CA LEU A 26 9.35 15.07 -56.46
C LEU A 26 9.80 13.71 -57.06
N PRO A 27 11.03 13.62 -57.60
CA PRO A 27 11.61 12.34 -57.96
C PRO A 27 11.79 11.51 -56.69
N ASP A 28 11.09 10.37 -56.63
CA ASP A 28 11.13 9.42 -55.53
C ASP A 28 11.24 8.02 -56.12
N THR A 29 11.66 7.04 -55.33
CA THR A 29 11.91 5.68 -55.81
C THR A 29 10.64 5.10 -56.45
N GLY A 30 10.74 4.75 -57.73
CA GLY A 30 9.62 4.19 -58.49
C GLY A 30 8.59 5.21 -58.97
N SER A 31 8.83 6.51 -58.82
CA SER A 31 7.94 7.56 -59.31
C SER A 31 8.09 7.78 -60.82
N VAL A 32 7.01 8.25 -61.48
CA VAL A 32 7.02 8.58 -62.92
C VAL A 32 8.08 9.62 -63.25
N TYR A 33 8.40 10.51 -62.31
CA TYR A 33 9.40 11.57 -62.48
C TYR A 33 10.83 11.05 -62.41
N GLU A 34 11.10 9.99 -61.65
CA GLU A 34 12.38 9.29 -61.68
C GLU A 34 12.54 8.50 -62.99
N GLN A 35 11.51 7.73 -63.37
CA GLN A 35 11.53 6.87 -64.57
C GLN A 35 11.63 7.65 -65.89
N SER A 36 11.07 8.86 -65.93
CA SER A 36 11.15 9.76 -67.09
C SER A 36 12.50 10.50 -67.21
N GLY A 37 13.46 10.24 -66.31
CA GLY A 37 14.76 10.91 -66.30
C GLY A 37 14.71 12.35 -65.75
N GLY A 38 13.67 12.70 -65.00
CA GLY A 38 13.44 14.04 -64.44
C GLY A 38 14.26 14.39 -63.20
N GLY A 39 15.06 13.46 -62.69
CA GLY A 39 15.93 13.63 -61.51
C GLY A 39 15.98 12.38 -60.63
N THR A 40 16.80 12.42 -59.58
CA THR A 40 16.99 11.34 -58.60
C THR A 40 16.40 11.69 -57.24
N VAL A 41 16.24 10.68 -56.37
CA VAL A 41 15.90 10.89 -54.94
C VAL A 41 16.85 11.90 -54.27
N SER A 42 18.14 11.89 -54.61
CA SER A 42 19.12 12.83 -54.05
C SER A 42 18.81 14.29 -54.46
N ASP A 43 18.30 14.51 -55.68
CA ASP A 43 17.89 15.84 -56.15
C ASP A 43 16.68 16.36 -55.36
N ALA A 44 15.71 15.48 -55.06
CA ALA A 44 14.58 15.81 -54.19
C ALA A 44 15.03 16.13 -52.75
N ILE A 45 15.93 15.34 -52.17
CA ILE A 45 16.52 15.61 -50.85
C ILE A 45 17.24 16.96 -50.84
N ASN A 46 18.09 17.23 -51.84
CA ASN A 46 18.80 18.49 -52.01
C ASN A 46 17.83 19.68 -52.07
N PHE A 47 16.77 19.55 -52.87
CA PHE A 47 15.74 20.56 -52.99
C PHE A 47 15.02 20.82 -51.67
N LEU A 48 14.59 19.77 -50.96
CA LEU A 48 13.86 19.89 -49.69
C LEU A 48 14.74 20.48 -48.58
N LEU A 49 15.99 20.03 -48.45
CA LEU A 49 16.94 20.57 -47.46
C LEU A 49 17.29 22.02 -47.77
N GLN A 50 17.49 22.37 -49.05
CA GLN A 50 17.71 23.77 -49.44
C GLN A 50 16.48 24.63 -49.13
N ASN A 51 15.28 24.13 -49.42
CA ASN A 51 14.05 24.85 -49.10
C ASN A 51 13.87 25.03 -47.59
N LEU A 52 14.18 23.99 -46.80
CA LEU A 52 14.16 24.04 -45.34
C LEU A 52 15.13 25.09 -44.79
N ARG A 53 16.39 25.09 -45.26
CA ARG A 53 17.41 26.06 -44.83
C ARG A 53 16.96 27.50 -45.08
N GLU A 54 16.42 27.77 -46.26
CA GLU A 54 15.96 29.10 -46.64
C GLU A 54 14.70 29.52 -45.86
N THR A 55 13.76 28.60 -45.66
CA THR A 55 12.54 28.83 -44.86
C THR A 55 12.91 29.10 -43.41
N ASN A 56 13.87 28.36 -42.84
CA ASN A 56 14.41 28.61 -41.51
C ASN A 56 15.08 29.99 -41.39
N GLN A 57 15.90 30.37 -42.38
CA GLN A 57 16.53 31.69 -42.40
C GLN A 57 15.51 32.85 -42.51
N LEU A 58 14.43 32.67 -43.26
CA LEU A 58 13.35 33.65 -43.32
C LEU A 58 12.61 33.73 -41.97
N TRP A 59 12.39 32.58 -41.33
CA TRP A 59 11.77 32.52 -40.01
C TRP A 59 12.62 33.20 -38.93
N ILE A 60 13.94 33.01 -38.94
CA ILE A 60 14.86 33.71 -38.04
C ILE A 60 14.87 35.22 -38.36
N ARG A 61 14.77 35.60 -39.63
CA ARG A 61 14.71 37.02 -40.00
C ARG A 61 13.46 37.74 -39.49
N LEU A 62 12.35 37.05 -39.22
CA LEU A 62 11.20 37.64 -38.51
C LEU A 62 11.61 38.19 -37.14
N GLN A 63 12.57 37.57 -36.46
CA GLN A 63 13.09 38.05 -35.18
C GLN A 63 13.69 39.44 -35.31
N HIS A 64 14.32 39.78 -36.42
CA HIS A 64 15.07 41.04 -36.58
C HIS A 64 14.33 42.08 -37.43
N GLN A 65 13.10 41.78 -37.86
CA GLN A 65 12.36 42.64 -38.78
C GLN A 65 11.83 43.90 -38.06
N LYS A 66 12.33 45.08 -38.47
CA LYS A 66 12.03 46.40 -37.86
C LYS A 66 10.80 47.10 -38.47
N ILE A 67 9.79 46.38 -38.94
CA ILE A 67 8.66 47.01 -39.65
C ILE A 67 7.70 47.68 -38.66
N GLY A 68 7.59 49.02 -38.74
CA GLY A 68 6.53 49.81 -38.09
C GLY A 68 6.78 50.21 -36.63
N GLY A 69 8.04 50.29 -36.20
CA GLY A 69 8.42 50.44 -34.79
C GLY A 69 8.84 49.10 -34.19
N SER A 70 9.69 49.12 -33.16
CA SER A 70 10.18 47.89 -32.52
C SER A 70 9.06 47.23 -31.73
N ARG A 71 8.30 46.33 -32.36
CA ARG A 71 7.38 45.44 -31.63
C ARG A 71 8.15 44.73 -30.52
N PRO A 72 7.57 44.56 -29.32
CA PRO A 72 8.22 43.86 -28.23
C PRO A 72 8.72 42.48 -28.67
N LEU A 73 9.87 42.06 -28.16
CA LEU A 73 10.50 40.76 -28.45
C LEU A 73 9.50 39.60 -28.28
N ALA A 74 8.75 39.59 -27.18
CA ALA A 74 7.76 38.56 -26.86
C ALA A 74 6.65 38.41 -27.92
N VAL A 75 6.20 39.51 -28.54
CA VAL A 75 5.18 39.47 -29.59
C VAL A 75 5.74 38.81 -30.85
N ARG A 76 6.99 39.15 -31.21
CA ARG A 76 7.68 38.54 -32.37
C ARG A 76 7.93 37.05 -32.14
N GLU A 77 8.34 36.66 -30.94
CA GLU A 77 8.54 35.25 -30.58
C GLU A 77 7.22 34.47 -30.62
N LYS A 78 6.11 35.06 -30.17
CA LYS A 78 4.79 34.46 -30.29
C LYS A 78 4.36 34.28 -31.76
N GLU A 79 4.49 35.32 -32.58
CA GLU A 79 4.20 35.24 -34.03
C GLU A 79 5.10 34.18 -34.71
N ARG A 80 6.38 34.10 -34.34
CA ARG A 80 7.28 33.06 -34.81
C ARG A 80 6.81 31.67 -34.40
N MET A 81 6.34 31.48 -33.15
CA MET A 81 5.83 30.18 -32.68
C MET A 81 4.60 29.76 -33.48
N GLU A 82 3.69 30.69 -33.79
CA GLU A 82 2.50 30.41 -34.60
C GLU A 82 2.87 29.95 -36.02
N LEU A 83 3.95 30.50 -36.59
CA LEU A 83 4.40 30.19 -37.95
C LEU A 83 5.37 28.98 -38.04
N ARG A 84 5.76 28.37 -36.91
CA ARG A 84 6.78 27.30 -36.88
C ARG A 84 6.45 26.11 -37.79
N LEU A 85 5.16 25.75 -37.88
CA LEU A 85 4.68 24.62 -38.70
C LEU A 85 5.00 24.77 -40.19
N LEU A 86 5.10 26.01 -40.69
CA LEU A 86 5.48 26.28 -42.08
C LEU A 86 6.92 25.83 -42.38
N VAL A 87 7.80 25.93 -41.38
CA VAL A 87 9.22 25.53 -41.49
C VAL A 87 9.34 24.02 -41.51
N GLY A 88 8.60 23.32 -40.62
CA GLY A 88 8.65 21.86 -40.52
C GLY A 88 8.08 21.09 -41.72
N THR A 89 7.38 21.77 -42.64
CA THR A 89 6.73 21.09 -43.78
C THR A 89 7.72 20.34 -44.67
N SER A 90 8.92 20.89 -44.90
CA SER A 90 9.94 20.20 -45.70
C SER A 90 10.44 18.91 -45.02
N LEU A 91 10.48 18.86 -43.69
CA LEU A 91 10.84 17.64 -42.94
C LEU A 91 9.77 16.57 -43.06
N VAL A 92 8.49 16.98 -42.99
CA VAL A 92 7.35 16.07 -43.21
C VAL A 92 7.37 15.49 -44.62
N ARG A 93 7.82 16.26 -45.62
CA ARG A 93 8.00 15.71 -46.98
C ARG A 93 9.14 14.72 -47.04
N LEU A 94 10.27 15.01 -46.40
CA LEU A 94 11.40 14.07 -46.34
C LEU A 94 11.02 12.73 -45.69
N SER A 95 10.18 12.73 -44.64
CA SER A 95 9.75 11.48 -43.99
C SER A 95 8.71 10.68 -44.78
N GLN A 96 8.07 11.29 -45.77
CA GLN A 96 7.07 10.64 -46.63
C GLN A 96 7.68 10.00 -47.89
N MET A 97 8.96 10.24 -48.17
CA MET A 97 9.63 9.71 -49.34
C MET A 97 10.06 8.26 -49.13
N GLU A 98 9.72 7.38 -50.07
CA GLU A 98 10.09 5.95 -50.00
C GLU A 98 11.59 5.75 -50.26
N GLY A 99 12.20 6.60 -51.09
CA GLY A 99 13.63 6.55 -51.39
C GLY A 99 14.54 6.96 -50.22
N VAL A 100 13.99 7.51 -49.13
CA VAL A 100 14.74 7.83 -47.90
C VAL A 100 14.85 6.56 -47.04
N THR A 101 15.72 5.66 -47.47
CA THR A 101 16.06 4.45 -46.72
C THR A 101 16.96 4.77 -45.52
N ARG A 102 17.13 3.80 -44.61
CA ARG A 102 17.98 3.91 -43.41
C ARG A 102 19.40 4.39 -43.74
N SER A 103 20.01 3.87 -44.81
CA SER A 103 21.37 4.26 -45.24
C SER A 103 21.40 5.68 -45.81
N VAL A 104 20.47 6.03 -46.70
CA VAL A 104 20.36 7.37 -47.28
C VAL A 104 20.16 8.42 -46.20
N TYR A 105 19.33 8.11 -45.19
CA TYR A 105 19.12 8.98 -44.06
C TYR A 105 20.40 9.22 -43.26
N ALA A 106 21.11 8.15 -42.89
CA ALA A 106 22.34 8.21 -42.09
C ALA A 106 23.50 8.91 -42.82
N GLU A 107 23.63 8.72 -44.13
CA GLU A 107 24.75 9.26 -44.91
C GLU A 107 24.49 10.64 -45.50
N GLN A 108 23.26 10.93 -45.95
CA GLN A 108 22.97 12.13 -46.74
C GLN A 108 22.03 13.11 -46.04
N VAL A 109 20.97 12.63 -45.39
CA VAL A 109 19.92 13.51 -44.86
C VAL A 109 20.31 14.09 -43.50
N LEU A 110 20.60 13.22 -42.52
CA LEU A 110 20.81 13.64 -41.14
C LEU A 110 22.03 14.56 -40.95
N PRO A 111 23.23 14.26 -41.51
CA PRO A 111 24.39 15.13 -41.32
C PRO A 111 24.13 16.55 -41.82
N ARG A 112 23.52 16.68 -43.00
CA ARG A 112 23.19 17.99 -43.59
C ARG A 112 22.09 18.70 -42.82
N LEU A 113 21.13 17.96 -42.30
CA LEU A 113 20.07 18.53 -41.48
C LEU A 113 20.62 19.09 -40.17
N LEU A 114 21.48 18.34 -39.46
CA LEU A 114 22.10 18.78 -38.22
C LEU A 114 23.10 19.91 -38.45
N ASP A 115 24.07 19.72 -39.35
CA ASP A 115 25.19 20.66 -39.52
C ASP A 115 24.78 21.91 -40.32
N ASP A 116 24.15 21.73 -41.49
CA ASP A 116 23.85 22.85 -42.41
C ASP A 116 22.60 23.65 -42.04
N VAL A 117 21.67 23.04 -41.28
CA VAL A 117 20.38 23.68 -40.92
C VAL A 117 20.30 23.98 -39.44
N VAL A 118 20.41 22.99 -38.55
CA VAL A 118 20.20 23.19 -37.10
C VAL A 118 21.37 23.95 -36.45
N LEU A 119 22.59 23.44 -36.58
CA LEU A 119 23.77 24.04 -35.94
C LEU A 119 24.16 25.37 -36.59
N ALA A 120 24.03 25.48 -37.91
CA ALA A 120 24.35 26.70 -38.65
C ALA A 120 23.44 27.90 -38.31
N CYS A 121 22.21 27.69 -37.82
CA CYS A 121 21.24 28.77 -37.69
C CYS A 121 21.46 29.70 -36.49
N LYS A 122 22.17 29.24 -35.45
CA LYS A 122 22.54 30.00 -34.23
C LYS A 122 21.39 30.77 -33.56
N ASP A 123 20.13 30.32 -33.73
CA ASP A 123 18.94 30.88 -33.10
C ASP A 123 18.31 29.82 -32.18
N CYS A 124 18.12 30.16 -30.90
CA CYS A 124 17.75 29.17 -29.87
C CYS A 124 16.35 28.58 -30.13
N MET A 125 15.39 29.43 -30.48
CA MET A 125 14.02 29.03 -30.78
C MET A 125 13.96 28.10 -32.00
N ALA A 126 14.74 28.42 -33.04
CA ALA A 126 14.79 27.60 -34.23
C ALA A 126 15.47 26.26 -34.01
N GLN A 127 16.58 26.25 -33.27
CA GLN A 127 17.26 25.01 -32.88
C GLN A 127 16.35 24.09 -32.08
N GLN A 128 15.64 24.62 -31.08
CA GLN A 128 14.72 23.84 -30.26
C GLN A 128 13.58 23.23 -31.09
N TYR A 129 12.92 24.05 -31.91
CA TYR A 129 11.83 23.58 -32.76
C TYR A 129 12.28 22.56 -33.81
N LEU A 130 13.42 22.79 -34.48
CA LEU A 130 13.89 21.88 -35.52
C LEU A 130 14.32 20.54 -34.93
N MET A 131 14.99 20.52 -33.77
CA MET A 131 15.33 19.26 -33.09
C MET A 131 14.08 18.49 -32.66
N ASP A 132 13.09 19.17 -32.08
CA ASP A 132 11.81 18.57 -31.73
C ASP A 132 11.08 18.04 -32.99
N CYS A 133 11.08 18.79 -34.08
CA CYS A 133 10.48 18.38 -35.34
C CYS A 133 11.19 17.16 -35.95
N ILE A 134 12.54 17.09 -35.88
CA ILE A 134 13.31 15.92 -36.29
C ILE A 134 12.86 14.69 -35.50
N ILE A 135 12.80 14.83 -34.17
CA ILE A 135 12.38 13.74 -33.27
C ILE A 135 10.96 13.33 -33.58
N GLN A 136 10.01 14.25 -33.81
CA GLN A 136 8.58 13.95 -34.01
C GLN A 136 8.20 13.47 -35.43
N VAL A 137 8.93 13.86 -36.47
CA VAL A 137 8.53 13.59 -37.86
C VAL A 137 9.18 12.34 -38.43
N LEU A 138 10.40 12.01 -37.99
CA LEU A 138 11.18 10.91 -38.58
C LEU A 138 10.98 9.61 -37.80
N PRO A 139 11.04 8.43 -38.45
CA PRO A 139 10.87 7.12 -37.81
C PRO A 139 11.83 6.81 -36.66
N ASP A 140 11.39 5.97 -35.71
CA ASP A 140 12.17 5.59 -34.51
C ASP A 140 13.45 4.82 -34.84
N GLU A 141 13.40 3.96 -35.86
CA GLU A 141 14.55 3.18 -36.32
C GLU A 141 15.71 4.08 -36.78
N PHE A 142 15.38 5.22 -37.38
CA PHE A 142 16.38 6.19 -37.85
C PHE A 142 17.07 6.87 -36.67
N HIS A 143 16.32 7.18 -35.61
CA HIS A 143 16.85 7.76 -34.38
C HIS A 143 17.76 6.77 -33.65
N LEU A 144 17.37 5.51 -33.53
CA LEU A 144 18.19 4.48 -32.87
C LEU A 144 19.54 4.26 -33.56
N GLN A 145 19.56 4.20 -34.89
CA GLN A 145 20.80 4.00 -35.64
C GLN A 145 21.74 5.22 -35.57
N ASN A 146 21.19 6.43 -35.41
CA ASN A 146 21.96 7.68 -35.45
C ASN A 146 21.98 8.43 -34.12
N LEU A 147 21.70 7.74 -33.02
CA LEU A 147 21.54 8.34 -31.70
C LEU A 147 22.79 9.14 -31.29
N GLU A 148 23.98 8.55 -31.44
CA GLU A 148 25.25 9.20 -31.11
C GLU A 148 25.40 10.56 -31.82
N ARG A 149 25.12 10.63 -33.12
CA ARG A 149 25.20 11.88 -33.90
C ARG A 149 24.16 12.90 -33.45
N MET A 150 22.94 12.46 -33.11
CA MET A 150 21.91 13.36 -32.59
C MET A 150 22.30 13.94 -31.23
N LEU A 151 22.84 13.11 -30.33
CA LEU A 151 23.30 13.52 -29.01
C LEU A 151 24.50 14.48 -29.13
N ASP A 152 25.47 14.19 -29.99
CA ASP A 152 26.60 15.08 -30.29
C ASP A 152 26.16 16.46 -30.83
N ALA A 153 25.11 16.48 -31.66
CA ALA A 153 24.53 17.74 -32.13
C ALA A 153 23.84 18.50 -31.00
N MET A 154 23.14 17.81 -30.09
CA MET A 154 22.57 18.42 -28.89
C MET A 154 23.64 19.06 -28.01
N GLU A 155 24.84 18.46 -27.91
CA GLU A 155 25.96 19.04 -27.17
C GLU A 155 26.45 20.38 -27.77
N LYS A 156 26.24 20.60 -29.07
CA LYS A 156 26.69 21.80 -29.81
C LYS A 156 25.62 22.88 -29.95
N LEU A 157 24.40 22.66 -29.45
CA LEU A 157 23.31 23.66 -29.49
C LEU A 157 23.64 24.90 -28.66
N GLN A 158 23.00 26.04 -28.96
CA GLN A 158 23.13 27.29 -28.21
C GLN A 158 22.75 27.11 -26.73
N THR A 159 23.33 27.93 -25.85
CA THR A 159 23.23 27.78 -24.38
C THR A 159 21.80 27.91 -23.85
N ASN A 160 20.97 28.73 -24.50
CA ASN A 160 19.60 29.01 -24.07
C ASN A 160 18.57 28.02 -24.65
N VAL A 161 19.02 27.01 -25.43
CA VAL A 161 18.13 25.94 -25.90
C VAL A 161 17.82 25.01 -24.74
N ASP A 162 16.54 24.71 -24.55
CA ASP A 162 16.10 23.74 -23.57
C ASP A 162 16.33 22.31 -24.06
N VAL A 163 17.53 21.79 -23.79
CA VAL A 163 17.93 20.43 -24.18
C VAL A 163 17.17 19.36 -23.39
N ALA A 164 16.73 19.65 -22.17
CA ALA A 164 15.99 18.69 -21.35
C ALA A 164 14.64 18.35 -21.98
N LEU A 165 13.93 19.34 -22.53
CA LEU A 165 12.69 19.11 -23.28
C LEU A 165 12.91 18.26 -24.54
N ILE A 166 14.00 18.52 -25.28
CA ILE A 166 14.34 17.76 -26.50
C ILE A 166 14.64 16.29 -26.14
N LEU A 167 15.45 16.07 -25.10
CA LEU A 167 15.77 14.72 -24.63
C LEU A 167 14.53 14.01 -24.09
N ALA A 168 13.66 14.69 -23.33
CA ALA A 168 12.40 14.11 -22.85
C ALA A 168 11.51 13.64 -24.01
N ALA A 169 11.36 14.45 -25.07
CA ALA A 169 10.60 14.08 -26.26
C ALA A 169 11.19 12.84 -26.97
N LEU A 170 12.53 12.74 -27.03
CA LEU A 170 13.21 11.56 -27.57
C LEU A 170 12.93 10.31 -26.71
N LEU A 171 13.07 10.42 -25.39
CA LEU A 171 12.82 9.31 -24.45
C LEU A 171 11.37 8.82 -24.51
N GLU A 172 10.39 9.73 -24.50
CA GLU A 172 8.97 9.37 -24.62
C GLU A 172 8.68 8.63 -25.92
N ARG A 173 9.29 9.09 -27.02
CA ARG A 173 9.13 8.49 -28.33
C ARG A 173 9.74 7.08 -28.38
N LEU A 174 10.96 6.91 -27.87
CA LEU A 174 11.60 5.59 -27.78
C LEU A 174 10.88 4.64 -26.81
N THR A 175 10.30 5.18 -25.73
CA THR A 175 9.45 4.42 -24.80
C THR A 175 8.24 3.84 -25.52
N LYS A 176 7.48 4.67 -26.23
CA LYS A 176 6.32 4.24 -27.03
C LYS A 176 6.71 3.24 -28.13
N TYR A 177 7.86 3.44 -28.76
CA TYR A 177 8.39 2.48 -29.73
C TYR A 177 8.64 1.11 -29.10
N ARG A 178 9.23 1.05 -27.89
CA ARG A 178 9.47 -0.22 -27.20
C ARG A 178 8.16 -0.89 -26.75
N GLU A 179 7.20 -0.11 -26.27
CA GLU A 179 5.87 -0.61 -25.87
C GLU A 179 5.12 -1.25 -27.04
N THR A 180 5.17 -0.64 -28.23
CA THR A 180 4.52 -1.21 -29.43
C THR A 180 5.21 -2.50 -29.88
N GLN A 181 6.53 -2.57 -29.83
CA GLN A 181 7.29 -3.80 -30.13
C GLN A 181 6.99 -4.94 -29.13
N GLY A 182 6.84 -4.61 -27.84
CA GLY A 182 6.48 -5.57 -26.79
C GLY A 182 5.07 -6.14 -26.92
N SER A 183 4.09 -5.36 -27.40
CA SER A 183 2.72 -5.84 -27.61
C SER A 183 2.59 -6.81 -28.79
N VAL A 184 3.45 -6.69 -29.81
CA VAL A 184 3.41 -7.53 -31.02
C VAL A 184 4.01 -8.92 -30.75
N THR A 185 5.01 -9.01 -29.87
CA THR A 185 5.68 -10.27 -29.52
C THR A 185 4.83 -11.18 -28.61
N ILE A 186 3.98 -10.62 -27.73
CA ILE A 186 3.09 -11.41 -26.85
C ILE A 186 1.97 -12.13 -27.63
N ALA A 187 1.56 -11.63 -28.80
CA ALA A 187 0.53 -12.26 -29.63
C ALA A 187 1.03 -13.44 -30.48
N GLY A 188 2.35 -13.66 -30.56
CA GLY A 188 2.97 -14.62 -31.48
C GLY A 188 3.74 -15.78 -30.84
N GLN A 189 3.80 -15.90 -29.51
CA GLN A 189 4.63 -16.92 -28.85
C GLN A 189 3.86 -18.19 -28.50
N GLN A 190 3.67 -19.06 -29.50
CA GLN A 190 3.80 -20.50 -29.34
C GLN A 190 4.87 -20.96 -30.34
N GLU A 191 5.89 -21.66 -29.84
CA GLU A 191 6.98 -22.32 -30.56
C GLU A 191 8.16 -21.41 -30.99
N VAL A 192 9.30 -21.55 -30.30
CA VAL A 192 10.65 -21.90 -30.81
C VAL A 192 11.66 -21.60 -29.69
N GLU A 193 11.93 -22.57 -28.83
CA GLU A 193 13.01 -22.48 -27.85
C GLU A 193 14.31 -23.07 -28.43
N VAL A 194 15.41 -22.31 -28.32
CA VAL A 194 16.85 -22.68 -28.24
C VAL A 194 17.76 -21.74 -29.07
N ALA A 195 17.31 -21.20 -30.22
CA ALA A 195 18.10 -20.23 -31.01
C ALA A 195 17.98 -18.76 -30.53
N ASP A 196 17.08 -18.49 -29.57
CA ASP A 196 16.64 -17.14 -29.21
C ASP A 196 17.48 -16.47 -28.09
N ARG A 197 18.32 -17.24 -27.38
CA ARG A 197 19.08 -16.73 -26.21
C ARG A 197 20.24 -15.80 -26.60
N SER A 198 21.00 -16.13 -27.65
CA SER A 198 22.13 -15.29 -28.09
C SER A 198 21.66 -13.96 -28.68
N ASN A 199 20.54 -13.96 -29.39
CA ASN A 199 19.94 -12.73 -29.92
C ASN A 199 19.39 -11.86 -28.79
N ALA A 200 18.72 -12.46 -27.79
CA ALA A 200 18.18 -11.72 -26.66
C ALA A 200 19.26 -11.11 -25.73
N GLU A 201 20.45 -11.73 -25.63
CA GLU A 201 21.59 -11.16 -24.92
C GLU A 201 22.21 -9.98 -25.68
N GLN A 202 22.34 -10.11 -27.00
CA GLN A 202 22.83 -9.03 -27.85
C GLN A 202 21.89 -7.81 -27.83
N GLU A 203 20.58 -8.02 -27.94
CA GLU A 203 19.58 -6.95 -27.84
C GLU A 203 19.62 -6.22 -26.49
N HIS A 204 19.85 -6.95 -25.39
CA HIS A 204 19.99 -6.37 -24.05
C HIS A 204 21.26 -5.52 -23.93
N GLN A 205 22.39 -6.00 -24.46
CA GLN A 205 23.63 -5.22 -24.49
C GLN A 205 23.48 -3.95 -25.32
N ASP A 206 22.81 -4.03 -26.46
CA ASP A 206 22.56 -2.85 -27.30
C ASP A 206 21.59 -1.87 -26.62
N ALA A 207 20.58 -2.36 -25.89
CA ALA A 207 19.71 -1.54 -25.06
C ALA A 207 20.48 -0.82 -23.93
N LEU A 208 21.44 -1.50 -23.29
CA LEU A 208 22.31 -0.89 -22.28
C LEU A 208 23.24 0.16 -22.86
N LYS A 209 23.80 -0.05 -24.07
CA LYS A 209 24.61 0.96 -24.76
C LYS A 209 23.80 2.23 -25.03
N VAL A 210 22.56 2.09 -25.51
CA VAL A 210 21.65 3.22 -25.72
C VAL A 210 21.40 3.99 -24.42
N PHE A 211 21.12 3.27 -23.32
CA PHE A 211 20.96 3.90 -22.01
C PHE A 211 22.23 4.64 -21.56
N GLN A 212 23.41 4.03 -21.68
CA GLN A 212 24.69 4.63 -21.29
C GLN A 212 24.97 5.91 -22.09
N GLN A 213 24.75 5.90 -23.41
CA GLN A 213 24.88 7.09 -24.25
C GLN A 213 23.98 8.23 -23.78
N LEU A 214 22.70 7.92 -23.51
CA LEU A 214 21.74 8.90 -22.99
C LEU A 214 22.14 9.43 -21.60
N MET A 215 22.64 8.57 -20.73
CA MET A 215 23.07 8.95 -19.38
C MET A 215 24.35 9.78 -19.39
N ASP A 216 25.31 9.48 -20.28
CA ASP A 216 26.52 10.26 -20.47
C ASP A 216 26.20 11.66 -20.99
N THR A 217 25.33 11.77 -22.00
CA THR A 217 24.87 13.06 -22.51
C THR A 217 24.09 13.84 -21.45
N THR A 218 23.23 13.17 -20.68
CA THR A 218 22.53 13.76 -19.52
C THR A 218 23.53 14.35 -18.52
N THR A 219 24.56 13.58 -18.18
CA THR A 219 25.58 13.98 -17.20
C THR A 219 26.40 15.16 -17.72
N LYS A 220 26.80 15.15 -18.99
CA LYS A 220 27.55 16.25 -19.60
C LYS A 220 26.72 17.53 -19.73
N LEU A 221 25.48 17.43 -20.20
CA LEU A 221 24.66 18.58 -20.58
C LEU A 221 23.81 19.14 -19.44
N LEU A 222 23.20 18.28 -18.62
CA LEU A 222 22.28 18.72 -17.56
C LEU A 222 22.97 18.85 -16.20
N LEU A 223 23.97 17.99 -15.92
CA LEU A 223 24.68 18.00 -14.63
C LEU A 223 25.94 18.86 -14.67
N ARG A 224 26.83 18.67 -15.65
CA ARG A 224 28.16 19.32 -15.68
C ARG A 224 28.25 20.60 -16.50
N SER A 225 27.23 20.94 -17.28
CA SER A 225 27.36 22.05 -18.22
C SER A 225 27.41 23.42 -17.54
N SER A 226 28.41 24.22 -17.90
CA SER A 226 28.52 25.64 -17.52
C SER A 226 27.30 26.48 -17.94
N ARG A 227 26.43 25.96 -18.83
CA ARG A 227 25.14 26.58 -19.21
C ARG A 227 24.26 26.88 -18.00
N TYR A 228 24.40 26.10 -16.93
CA TYR A 228 23.53 26.15 -15.75
C TYR A 228 24.29 26.50 -14.45
N VAL A 229 25.58 26.88 -14.55
CA VAL A 229 26.50 27.11 -13.42
C VAL A 229 26.88 28.59 -13.27
N SER A 230 26.61 29.47 -14.25
CA SER A 230 27.00 30.88 -14.15
C SER A 230 26.12 31.67 -13.16
N GLY A 231 26.47 31.58 -11.88
CA GLY A 231 26.28 32.64 -10.90
C GLY A 231 27.18 33.83 -11.24
N GLN A 232 26.78 34.65 -12.21
CA GLN A 232 27.31 36.00 -12.34
C GLN A 232 26.18 37.03 -12.24
N SER A 233 26.28 37.79 -11.14
CA SER A 233 25.54 38.99 -10.72
C SER A 233 24.03 38.87 -10.41
N PRO A 234 23.61 39.39 -9.23
CA PRO A 234 22.20 39.51 -8.84
C PRO A 234 21.59 40.73 -9.52
N SER A 235 21.18 40.58 -10.77
CA SER A 235 20.21 41.47 -11.37
C SER A 235 19.16 40.63 -12.09
N GLU A 236 17.98 40.58 -11.47
CA GLU A 236 16.68 40.33 -12.10
C GLU A 236 16.41 38.90 -12.63
N SER A 237 15.84 38.10 -11.71
CA SER A 237 14.64 37.26 -11.90
C SER A 237 14.43 36.54 -13.25
N GLY A 238 14.65 35.22 -13.28
CA GLY A 238 13.91 34.35 -14.21
C GLY A 238 14.61 33.06 -14.64
N ASN A 239 15.94 33.06 -14.83
CA ASN A 239 16.58 31.96 -15.56
C ASN A 239 16.73 30.65 -14.75
N GLY A 240 16.94 30.73 -13.43
CA GLY A 240 17.04 29.54 -12.56
C GLY A 240 15.75 28.71 -12.51
N ASP A 241 14.60 29.33 -12.74
CA ASP A 241 13.28 28.69 -12.61
C ASP A 241 12.94 27.85 -13.82
N VAL A 242 13.29 28.35 -15.01
CA VAL A 242 13.11 27.65 -16.29
C VAL A 242 13.90 26.33 -16.32
N HIS A 243 15.03 26.28 -15.61
CA HIS A 243 15.86 25.08 -15.55
C HIS A 243 15.27 23.96 -14.69
N LEU A 244 14.71 24.29 -13.51
CA LEU A 244 14.04 23.30 -12.65
C LEU A 244 12.78 22.75 -13.33
N THR A 245 12.03 23.61 -14.02
CA THR A 245 10.80 23.22 -14.73
C THR A 245 11.04 22.26 -15.89
N ALA A 246 12.22 22.28 -16.51
CA ALA A 246 12.53 21.42 -17.65
C ALA A 246 13.26 20.14 -17.24
N VAL A 247 14.24 20.25 -16.34
CA VAL A 247 15.15 19.13 -16.00
C VAL A 247 14.50 18.13 -15.04
N LEU A 248 13.64 18.56 -14.11
CA LEU A 248 13.03 17.63 -13.15
C LEU A 248 12.02 16.68 -13.81
N PRO A 249 11.08 17.14 -14.67
CA PRO A 249 10.23 16.23 -15.43
C PRO A 249 11.03 15.29 -16.32
N TYR A 250 12.16 15.75 -16.87
CA TYR A 250 13.05 14.89 -17.66
C TYR A 250 13.50 13.65 -16.87
N PHE A 251 13.91 13.79 -15.61
CA PHE A 251 14.29 12.62 -14.79
C PHE A 251 13.15 11.63 -14.56
N VAL A 252 11.90 12.11 -14.46
CA VAL A 252 10.71 11.25 -14.40
C VAL A 252 10.56 10.48 -15.71
N THR A 253 10.62 11.17 -16.85
CA THR A 253 10.54 10.52 -18.17
C THR A 253 11.69 9.53 -18.39
N PHE A 254 12.88 9.82 -17.86
CA PHE A 254 14.04 8.95 -17.98
C PHE A 254 13.92 7.71 -17.11
N ALA A 255 13.38 7.82 -15.89
CA ALA A 255 13.06 6.65 -15.09
C ALA A 255 12.01 5.75 -15.77
N ALA A 256 10.94 6.34 -16.33
CA ALA A 256 9.92 5.60 -17.08
C ALA A 256 10.48 4.92 -18.33
N PHE A 257 11.32 5.62 -19.10
CA PHE A 257 12.07 5.05 -20.21
C PHE A 257 12.94 3.89 -19.75
N THR A 258 13.71 4.05 -18.68
CA THR A 258 14.62 3.01 -18.19
C THR A 258 13.85 1.74 -17.77
N LEU A 259 12.71 1.91 -17.10
CA LEU A 259 11.82 0.80 -16.71
C LEU A 259 11.24 0.04 -17.91
N THR A 260 10.81 0.74 -18.95
CA THR A 260 10.20 0.12 -20.14
C THR A 260 11.27 -0.46 -21.08
N TRP A 261 12.36 0.27 -21.28
CA TRP A 261 13.46 -0.07 -22.17
C TRP A 261 14.25 -1.29 -21.70
N LEU A 262 14.66 -1.30 -20.42
CA LEU A 262 15.47 -2.37 -19.82
C LEU A 262 14.63 -3.43 -19.08
N GLY A 263 13.43 -3.07 -18.59
CA GLY A 263 12.60 -3.98 -17.79
C GLY A 263 11.83 -5.05 -18.59
N SER A 264 11.93 -5.04 -19.91
CA SER A 264 11.27 -6.02 -20.78
C SER A 264 12.07 -7.32 -20.85
N SER A 265 11.71 -8.28 -19.98
CA SER A 265 12.00 -9.73 -20.02
C SER A 265 13.14 -10.27 -19.13
N SER A 266 12.77 -11.24 -18.28
CA SER A 266 13.56 -12.22 -17.49
C SER A 266 14.13 -11.83 -16.12
N LYS A 267 13.97 -12.76 -15.16
CA LYS A 267 14.34 -12.70 -13.73
C LYS A 267 15.81 -12.40 -13.43
N ASN A 268 16.72 -12.59 -14.39
CA ASN A 268 18.16 -12.28 -14.25
C ASN A 268 18.54 -10.86 -14.71
N ARG A 269 17.64 -10.09 -15.33
CA ARG A 269 17.92 -8.75 -15.90
C ARG A 269 17.61 -7.58 -14.96
N ASN A 270 17.14 -7.88 -13.75
CA ASN A 270 16.73 -6.87 -12.79
C ASN A 270 17.92 -6.06 -12.23
N SER A 271 19.13 -6.64 -12.10
CA SER A 271 20.28 -5.90 -11.54
C SER A 271 20.76 -4.77 -12.44
N ASP A 272 20.77 -4.97 -13.75
CA ASP A 272 21.21 -3.92 -14.69
C ASP A 272 20.17 -2.79 -14.73
N THR A 273 18.89 -3.15 -14.66
CA THR A 273 17.80 -2.17 -14.59
C THR A 273 17.85 -1.37 -13.29
N THR A 274 18.05 -2.01 -12.14
CA THR A 274 18.16 -1.32 -10.84
C THR A 274 19.40 -0.46 -10.76
N THR A 275 20.54 -0.89 -11.31
CA THR A 275 21.75 -0.07 -11.38
C THR A 275 21.59 1.13 -12.31
N ALA A 276 20.94 0.96 -13.46
CA ALA A 276 20.58 2.06 -14.36
C ALA A 276 19.64 3.07 -13.66
N LEU A 277 18.60 2.59 -12.97
CA LEU A 277 17.69 3.46 -12.22
C LEU A 277 18.38 4.17 -11.06
N GLN A 278 19.29 3.50 -10.37
CA GLN A 278 20.15 4.11 -9.35
C GLN A 278 20.99 5.26 -9.93
N GLN A 279 21.52 5.13 -11.15
CA GLN A 279 22.23 6.22 -11.83
C GLN A 279 21.30 7.39 -12.16
N VAL A 280 20.08 7.14 -12.65
CA VAL A 280 19.10 8.19 -12.97
C VAL A 280 18.68 8.95 -11.71
N VAL A 281 18.32 8.25 -10.64
CA VAL A 281 17.91 8.87 -9.36
C VAL A 281 19.08 9.62 -8.73
N SER A 282 20.29 9.03 -8.74
CA SER A 282 21.50 9.71 -8.27
C SER A 282 21.79 10.98 -9.09
N GLY A 283 21.57 10.93 -10.42
CA GLY A 283 21.66 12.09 -11.30
C GLY A 283 20.72 13.21 -10.85
N CYS A 284 19.44 12.90 -10.60
CA CYS A 284 18.47 13.85 -10.07
C CYS A 284 18.90 14.44 -8.71
N LEU A 285 19.42 13.61 -7.81
CA LEU A 285 19.92 14.07 -6.51
C LEU A 285 21.13 14.99 -6.63
N THR A 286 22.09 14.65 -7.50
CA THR A 286 23.26 15.52 -7.76
C THR A 286 22.84 16.87 -8.32
N PHE A 287 21.88 16.89 -9.25
CA PHE A 287 21.31 18.12 -9.80
C PHE A 287 20.68 19.02 -8.72
N LEU A 288 19.94 18.42 -7.78
CA LEU A 288 19.29 19.13 -6.67
C LEU A 288 20.26 19.53 -5.56
N ARG A 289 21.34 18.79 -5.33
CA ARG A 289 22.38 19.13 -4.33
C ARG A 289 23.13 20.40 -4.70
N GLU A 290 23.43 20.57 -5.97
CA GLU A 290 24.08 21.78 -6.49
C GLU A 290 23.16 23.01 -6.45
N ARG A 291 21.84 22.81 -6.36
CA ARG A 291 20.81 23.86 -6.44
C ARG A 291 19.95 23.84 -5.18
N THR A 292 20.39 24.52 -4.12
CA THR A 292 19.67 24.53 -2.83
C THR A 292 18.64 25.64 -2.69
N ALA A 293 18.53 26.55 -3.67
CA ALA A 293 17.65 27.73 -3.59
C ALA A 293 16.17 27.40 -3.36
N TRP A 294 15.68 26.26 -3.87
CA TRP A 294 14.29 25.80 -3.68
C TRP A 294 13.97 25.37 -2.24
N ARG A 295 14.99 25.17 -1.39
CA ARG A 295 14.81 24.82 0.03
C ARG A 295 14.45 26.04 0.88
N VAL A 296 14.62 27.25 0.36
CA VAL A 296 14.31 28.49 1.08
C VAL A 296 12.84 28.84 0.87
N ASP A 297 12.10 29.11 1.94
CA ASP A 297 10.64 29.35 1.95
C ASP A 297 10.15 30.59 1.17
N LYS A 298 11.04 31.32 0.51
CA LYS A 298 10.69 32.54 -0.23
C LYS A 298 9.84 32.25 -1.48
N ASP A 299 10.03 31.10 -2.14
CA ASP A 299 9.37 30.75 -3.41
C ASP A 299 8.53 29.46 -3.29
N LYS A 300 7.32 29.58 -2.71
CA LYS A 300 6.38 28.44 -2.49
C LYS A 300 6.10 27.63 -3.76
N GLN A 301 5.96 28.29 -4.91
CA GLN A 301 5.69 27.64 -6.20
C GLN A 301 6.85 26.74 -6.66
N LYS A 302 8.10 27.17 -6.46
CA LYS A 302 9.28 26.37 -6.85
C LYS A 302 9.42 25.14 -5.98
N ARG A 303 9.23 25.31 -4.67
CA ARG A 303 9.22 24.18 -3.72
C ARG A 303 8.12 23.18 -4.08
N GLN A 304 6.91 23.64 -4.39
CA GLN A 304 5.80 22.77 -4.80
C GLN A 304 6.11 22.00 -6.10
N LEU A 305 6.70 22.66 -7.10
CA LEU A 305 7.11 22.01 -8.34
C LEU A 305 8.16 20.91 -8.07
N VAL A 306 9.22 21.22 -7.32
CA VAL A 306 10.27 20.24 -7.00
C VAL A 306 9.68 19.03 -6.28
N VAL A 307 8.87 19.27 -5.23
CA VAL A 307 8.23 18.20 -4.46
C VAL A 307 7.31 17.36 -5.33
N SER A 308 6.50 17.97 -6.20
CA SER A 308 5.61 17.24 -7.12
C SER A 308 6.37 16.36 -8.11
N GLN A 309 7.52 16.82 -8.63
CA GLN A 309 8.34 16.00 -9.53
C GLN A 309 9.07 14.87 -8.79
N LEU A 310 9.54 15.11 -7.56
CA LEU A 310 10.12 14.07 -6.71
C LEU A 310 9.10 12.98 -6.35
N GLU A 311 7.87 13.39 -6.00
CA GLU A 311 6.76 12.47 -5.79
C GLU A 311 6.49 11.61 -7.02
N SER A 312 6.42 12.24 -8.21
CA SER A 312 6.20 11.53 -9.47
C SER A 312 7.33 10.54 -9.77
N LEU A 313 8.59 10.94 -9.56
CA LEU A 313 9.76 10.08 -9.74
C LEU A 313 9.74 8.88 -8.78
N ALA A 314 9.47 9.11 -7.49
CA ALA A 314 9.35 8.04 -6.50
C ALA A 314 8.23 7.06 -6.85
N LEU A 315 7.04 7.57 -7.19
CA LEU A 315 5.89 6.74 -7.57
C LEU A 315 6.13 5.94 -8.85
N THR A 316 6.88 6.48 -9.81
CA THR A 316 7.25 5.77 -11.04
C THR A 316 8.04 4.49 -10.73
N LEU A 317 8.95 4.54 -9.76
CA LEU A 317 9.72 3.38 -9.31
C LEU A 317 8.89 2.43 -8.45
N LEU A 318 8.22 2.97 -7.42
CA LEU A 318 7.47 2.22 -6.42
C LEU A 318 6.25 1.47 -7.01
N ARG A 319 5.68 1.98 -8.11
CA ARG A 319 4.55 1.33 -8.78
C ARG A 319 4.95 0.13 -9.62
N VAL A 320 6.22 0.00 -10.01
CA VAL A 320 6.66 -1.03 -10.95
C VAL A 320 7.50 -2.08 -10.26
N LEU A 321 8.51 -1.68 -9.50
CA LEU A 321 9.52 -2.56 -8.93
C LEU A 321 9.02 -3.34 -7.70
N SER A 322 9.67 -4.49 -7.44
CA SER A 322 9.48 -5.25 -6.21
C SER A 322 10.30 -4.66 -5.05
N ILE A 323 9.96 -5.02 -3.81
CA ILE A 323 10.70 -4.64 -2.60
C ILE A 323 12.17 -5.03 -2.73
N GLN A 324 12.45 -6.21 -3.28
CA GLN A 324 13.82 -6.71 -3.46
C GLN A 324 14.62 -5.85 -4.45
N ASP A 325 13.99 -5.43 -5.55
CA ASP A 325 14.64 -4.58 -6.56
C ASP A 325 14.83 -3.16 -6.03
N LEU A 326 13.86 -2.63 -5.29
CA LEU A 326 13.93 -1.30 -4.68
C LEU A 326 15.06 -1.19 -3.65
N MET A 327 15.36 -2.26 -2.93
CA MET A 327 16.52 -2.31 -2.02
C MET A 327 17.87 -2.12 -2.72
N GLN A 328 17.94 -2.37 -4.03
CA GLN A 328 19.14 -2.13 -4.83
C GLN A 328 19.30 -0.67 -5.27
N ILE A 329 18.33 0.19 -4.95
CA ILE A 329 18.31 1.62 -5.30
C ILE A 329 18.39 2.47 -4.02
N PRO A 330 19.57 2.56 -3.36
CA PRO A 330 19.72 3.33 -2.12
C PRO A 330 19.42 4.83 -2.29
N ALA A 331 19.59 5.38 -3.50
CA ALA A 331 19.28 6.78 -3.77
C ALA A 331 17.78 7.11 -3.61
N LEU A 332 16.89 6.11 -3.68
CA LEU A 332 15.46 6.32 -3.45
C LEU A 332 15.21 6.85 -2.04
N ARG A 333 15.93 6.35 -1.03
CA ARG A 333 15.77 6.82 0.35
C ARG A 333 16.18 8.29 0.49
N GLU A 334 17.34 8.64 -0.07
CA GLU A 334 17.81 10.02 -0.06
C GLU A 334 16.83 10.97 -0.76
N LEU A 335 16.16 10.50 -1.83
CA LEU A 335 15.12 11.25 -2.51
C LEU A 335 13.88 11.47 -1.64
N LEU A 336 13.42 10.45 -0.91
CA LEU A 336 12.28 10.58 0.00
C LEU A 336 12.58 11.57 1.14
N GLU A 337 13.81 11.56 1.67
CA GLU A 337 14.25 12.47 2.73
C GLU A 337 14.28 13.95 2.29
N LEU A 338 14.23 14.25 0.99
CA LEU A 338 14.10 15.62 0.46
C LEU A 338 12.66 16.15 0.49
N MET A 339 11.66 15.28 0.59
CA MET A 339 10.25 15.65 0.60
C MET A 339 9.77 15.99 2.02
N PRO A 340 8.75 16.85 2.15
CA PRO A 340 8.11 17.07 3.44
C PRO A 340 7.46 15.78 3.94
N TRP A 341 7.63 15.50 5.24
CA TRP A 341 7.04 14.34 5.91
C TRP A 341 5.52 14.34 5.80
N GLN A 342 4.89 15.49 6.11
CA GLN A 342 3.47 15.71 5.90
C GLN A 342 3.19 16.13 4.45
N GLY A 343 2.16 15.53 3.84
CA GLY A 343 1.85 15.69 2.42
C GLY A 343 2.61 14.69 1.56
N ALA A 344 3.57 15.15 0.76
CA ALA A 344 4.15 14.36 -0.33
C ALA A 344 4.74 13.00 0.08
N TRP A 345 5.60 12.91 1.11
CA TRP A 345 6.15 11.61 1.49
C TRP A 345 5.05 10.69 2.04
N LYS A 346 4.13 11.22 2.85
CA LYS A 346 2.97 10.45 3.33
C LYS A 346 2.08 9.94 2.19
N ASP A 347 1.81 10.77 1.18
CA ASP A 347 0.99 10.42 0.02
C ASP A 347 1.67 9.32 -0.83
N VAL A 348 2.99 9.43 -1.03
CA VAL A 348 3.81 8.39 -1.67
C VAL A 348 3.74 7.08 -0.89
N ALA A 349 3.89 7.13 0.43
CA ALA A 349 3.83 5.94 1.29
C ALA A 349 2.46 5.25 1.22
N LEU A 350 1.36 6.01 1.29
CA LEU A 350 0.00 5.48 1.16
C LEU A 350 -0.27 4.88 -0.22
N ALA A 351 0.18 5.56 -1.28
CA ALA A 351 0.05 5.04 -2.64
C ALA A 351 0.84 3.74 -2.82
N TRP A 352 2.04 3.65 -2.24
CA TRP A 352 2.84 2.43 -2.31
C TRP A 352 2.21 1.27 -1.52
N ILE A 353 1.68 1.49 -0.32
CA ILE A 353 0.95 0.44 0.42
C ILE A 353 -0.19 -0.13 -0.43
N ARG A 354 -0.96 0.73 -1.11
CA ARG A 354 -2.05 0.28 -1.99
C ARG A 354 -1.54 -0.59 -3.14
N VAL A 355 -0.38 -0.27 -3.71
CA VAL A 355 0.27 -1.07 -4.74
C VAL A 355 0.70 -2.44 -4.18
N LEU A 356 1.38 -2.46 -3.03
CA LEU A 356 1.83 -3.69 -2.37
C LEU A 356 0.65 -4.62 -2.05
N LEU A 357 -0.44 -4.06 -1.51
CA LEU A 357 -1.65 -4.81 -1.20
C LEU A 357 -2.35 -5.34 -2.46
N ALA A 358 -2.44 -4.54 -3.52
CA ALA A 358 -3.05 -4.96 -4.79
C ALA A 358 -2.24 -6.09 -5.48
N ARG A 359 -0.92 -6.11 -5.30
CA ARG A 359 -0.02 -7.14 -5.84
C ARG A 359 0.12 -8.37 -4.95
N HIS A 360 -0.39 -8.31 -3.72
CA HIS A 360 -0.09 -9.31 -2.67
C HIS A 360 1.40 -9.58 -2.51
N GLU A 361 2.21 -8.53 -2.59
CA GLU A 361 3.67 -8.65 -2.54
C GLU A 361 4.13 -9.09 -1.14
N ARG A 362 4.97 -10.14 -1.10
CA ARG A 362 5.35 -10.81 0.15
C ARG A 362 6.65 -10.26 0.71
N VAL A 363 6.69 -10.11 2.04
CA VAL A 363 7.89 -9.74 2.80
C VAL A 363 8.47 -11.00 3.42
N HIS A 364 9.72 -11.32 3.06
CA HIS A 364 10.39 -12.56 3.44
C HIS A 364 11.43 -12.37 4.54
N ASP A 365 12.15 -11.25 4.55
CA ASP A 365 13.33 -11.07 5.41
C ASP A 365 13.26 -9.81 6.29
N GLU A 366 14.06 -9.81 7.36
CA GLU A 366 14.20 -8.70 8.30
C GLU A 366 14.67 -7.42 7.59
N LYS A 367 15.56 -7.56 6.61
CA LYS A 367 16.09 -6.44 5.82
C LYS A 367 15.02 -5.80 4.94
N GLN A 368 14.15 -6.62 4.34
CA GLN A 368 13.02 -6.13 3.54
C GLN A 368 12.00 -5.39 4.41
N THR A 369 11.77 -5.90 5.63
CA THR A 369 10.87 -5.26 6.60
C THR A 369 11.42 -3.93 7.08
N ASP A 370 12.72 -3.87 7.40
CA ASP A 370 13.37 -2.62 7.81
C ASP A 370 13.34 -1.57 6.70
N PHE A 371 13.68 -1.96 5.47
CA PHE A 371 13.59 -1.09 4.29
C PHE A 371 12.16 -0.58 4.06
N LEU A 372 11.16 -1.46 4.14
CA LEU A 372 9.75 -1.11 3.99
C LEU A 372 9.34 -0.08 5.06
N LEU A 373 9.71 -0.29 6.32
CA LEU A 373 9.38 0.63 7.41
C LEU A 373 10.11 1.98 7.29
N GLN A 374 11.29 2.01 6.68
CA GLN A 374 12.00 3.26 6.37
C GLN A 374 11.25 4.09 5.31
N ILE A 375 10.75 3.46 4.24
CA ILE A 375 9.95 4.17 3.22
C ILE A 375 8.60 4.62 3.80
N LEU A 376 7.98 3.81 4.67
CA LEU A 376 6.72 4.13 5.33
C LEU A 376 6.88 5.02 6.58
N ALA A 377 8.07 5.60 6.81
CA ALA A 377 8.38 6.35 8.03
C ALA A 377 7.32 7.40 8.44
N PRO A 378 6.74 8.22 7.55
CA PRO A 378 5.73 9.22 7.95
C PRO A 378 4.42 8.62 8.50
N LEU A 379 4.12 7.36 8.14
CA LEU A 379 2.96 6.64 8.67
C LEU A 379 3.30 5.92 9.97
N VAL A 380 4.56 5.51 10.13
CA VAL A 380 5.06 4.75 11.27
C VAL A 380 5.41 5.65 12.45
N ARG A 381 6.01 6.82 12.24
CA ARG A 381 6.46 7.70 13.34
C ARG A 381 6.14 9.16 13.03
N ASP A 382 6.05 9.97 14.08
CA ASP A 382 5.89 11.41 13.94
C ASP A 382 7.18 12.05 13.42
N ASP A 383 7.07 13.21 12.78
CA ASP A 383 8.23 13.90 12.19
C ASP A 383 9.19 14.31 13.31
N PRO A 384 10.46 13.83 13.30
CA PRO A 384 11.43 14.16 14.33
C PRO A 384 11.80 15.66 14.38
N ASN A 385 11.52 16.40 13.30
CA ASN A 385 11.81 17.83 13.20
C ASN A 385 10.62 18.72 13.57
N GLU A 386 9.43 18.15 13.77
CA GLU A 386 8.28 18.89 14.30
C GLU A 386 8.47 19.09 15.81
N LEU A 387 8.84 20.30 16.21
CA LEU A 387 8.58 20.75 17.58
C LEU A 387 7.08 20.60 17.80
N GLN A 388 6.65 19.84 18.82
CA GLN A 388 5.24 19.68 19.21
C GLN A 388 4.61 21.05 19.42
N SER A 389 4.10 21.64 18.34
CA SER A 389 3.38 22.89 18.39
C SER A 389 1.94 22.55 18.79
N PRO A 390 1.37 23.24 19.77
CA PRO A 390 0.00 22.98 20.18
C PRO A 390 -0.93 23.21 18.99
N SER A 391 -1.82 22.24 18.75
CA SER A 391 -2.85 22.27 17.71
C SER A 391 -3.50 23.65 17.63
N PRO A 392 -3.69 24.24 16.42
CA PRO A 392 -4.28 25.56 16.30
C PRO A 392 -5.66 25.57 16.97
N ALA A 393 -5.84 26.47 17.94
CA ALA A 393 -7.06 26.61 18.76
C ALA A 393 -8.30 27.03 17.94
N THR A 394 -8.17 27.20 16.62
CA THR A 394 -9.16 27.72 15.69
C THR A 394 -9.83 26.66 14.80
N ALA A 395 -9.41 25.39 14.83
CA ALA A 395 -10.05 24.34 14.03
C ALA A 395 -11.44 23.97 14.61
N THR A 396 -12.47 23.97 13.74
CA THR A 396 -13.84 23.59 14.12
C THR A 396 -13.92 22.11 14.52
N GLU A 397 -14.88 21.73 15.38
CA GLU A 397 -15.05 20.33 15.81
C GLU A 397 -15.25 19.37 14.63
N ALA A 398 -15.92 19.84 13.56
CA ALA A 398 -16.11 19.08 12.34
C ALA A 398 -14.80 18.83 11.57
N GLU A 399 -13.89 19.81 11.52
CA GLU A 399 -12.57 19.66 10.89
C GLU A 399 -11.68 18.69 11.67
N LYS A 400 -11.64 18.81 13.00
CA LYS A 400 -10.89 17.88 13.87
C LYS A 400 -11.39 16.44 13.73
N ARG A 401 -12.71 16.25 13.62
CA ARG A 401 -13.30 14.93 13.40
C ARG A 401 -12.88 14.34 12.05
N LYS A 402 -12.92 15.15 10.98
CA LYS A 402 -12.50 14.72 9.64
C LYS A 402 -11.02 14.38 9.58
N GLU A 403 -10.15 15.17 10.21
CA GLU A 403 -8.72 14.87 10.33
C GLU A 403 -8.46 13.56 11.09
N THR A 404 -9.22 13.33 12.16
CA THR A 404 -9.16 12.07 12.92
C THR A 404 -9.57 10.89 12.05
N GLU A 405 -10.69 10.99 11.32
CA GLU A 405 -11.16 9.92 10.42
C GLU A 405 -10.15 9.60 9.31
N ILE A 406 -9.51 10.62 8.73
CA ILE A 406 -8.44 10.44 7.74
C ILE A 406 -7.25 9.72 8.38
N PHE A 407 -6.79 10.18 9.54
CA PHE A 407 -5.68 9.56 10.27
C PHE A 407 -5.97 8.09 10.62
N GLU A 408 -7.18 7.79 11.06
CA GLU A 408 -7.59 6.41 11.34
C GLU A 408 -7.57 5.53 10.08
N ALA A 409 -8.06 6.04 8.93
CA ALA A 409 -8.00 5.33 7.66
C ALA A 409 -6.56 5.08 7.18
N GLU A 410 -5.66 6.06 7.38
CA GLU A 410 -4.23 5.92 7.09
C GLU A 410 -3.60 4.81 7.95
N GLN A 411 -3.86 4.82 9.25
CA GLN A 411 -3.32 3.82 10.19
C GLN A 411 -3.89 2.42 9.94
N GLN A 412 -5.17 2.31 9.59
CA GLN A 412 -5.78 1.04 9.18
C GLN A 412 -5.16 0.51 7.88
N THR A 413 -4.74 1.39 6.98
CA THR A 413 -4.04 0.99 5.74
C THR A 413 -2.65 0.45 6.05
N LEU A 414 -1.90 1.12 6.94
CA LEU A 414 -0.60 0.64 7.43
C LEU A 414 -0.72 -0.71 8.17
N ALA A 415 -1.75 -0.89 8.99
CA ALA A 415 -2.02 -2.12 9.72
C ALA A 415 -2.10 -3.36 8.82
N LYS A 416 -2.60 -3.21 7.57
CA LYS A 416 -2.73 -4.31 6.60
C LYS A 416 -1.37 -4.84 6.11
N VAL A 417 -0.32 -4.03 6.16
CA VAL A 417 1.04 -4.41 5.71
C VAL A 417 1.57 -5.59 6.52
N VAL A 418 1.20 -5.71 7.79
CA VAL A 418 1.64 -6.82 8.66
C VAL A 418 1.22 -8.18 8.10
N HIS A 419 0.11 -8.24 7.34
CA HIS A 419 -0.38 -9.46 6.70
C HIS A 419 0.37 -9.86 5.42
N LEU A 420 1.26 -9.01 4.92
CA LEU A 420 2.13 -9.31 3.78
C LEU A 420 3.36 -10.14 4.18
N VAL A 421 3.67 -10.24 5.48
CA VAL A 421 4.78 -11.05 5.98
C VAL A 421 4.47 -12.53 5.84
N THR A 422 5.24 -13.24 5.03
CA THR A 422 5.14 -14.69 4.87
C THR A 422 6.52 -15.30 4.71
N ASN A 423 6.85 -16.27 5.55
CA ASN A 423 8.05 -17.06 5.44
C ASN A 423 7.76 -18.47 5.99
N ASP A 424 8.30 -19.49 5.32
CA ASP A 424 8.23 -20.89 5.76
C ASP A 424 9.11 -21.13 6.99
N ASP A 425 10.16 -20.32 7.17
CA ASP A 425 10.99 -20.34 8.36
C ASP A 425 10.37 -19.46 9.46
N LEU A 426 9.88 -20.13 10.50
CA LEU A 426 9.26 -19.51 11.68
C LEU A 426 10.24 -18.64 12.47
N ASP A 427 11.55 -18.95 12.46
CA ASP A 427 12.56 -18.12 13.12
C ASP A 427 12.77 -16.80 12.37
N VAL A 428 12.79 -16.84 11.03
CA VAL A 428 12.85 -15.60 10.22
C VAL A 428 11.59 -14.77 10.43
N LYS A 429 10.41 -15.41 10.45
CA LYS A 429 9.13 -14.75 10.71
C LYS A 429 9.13 -14.03 12.07
N PHE A 430 9.71 -14.65 13.12
CA PHE A 430 9.87 -14.01 14.42
C PHE A 430 10.85 -12.81 14.40
N ARG A 431 11.97 -12.92 13.67
CA ARG A 431 12.91 -11.79 13.49
C ARG A 431 12.26 -10.61 12.78
N VAL A 432 11.50 -10.88 11.72
CA VAL A 432 10.69 -9.88 11.01
C VAL A 432 9.71 -9.17 11.97
N PHE A 433 8.96 -9.94 12.77
CA PHE A 433 8.05 -9.37 13.76
C PHE A 433 8.79 -8.55 14.81
N SER A 434 10.01 -8.94 15.19
CA SER A 434 10.83 -8.17 16.13
C SER A 434 11.26 -6.80 15.58
N VAL A 435 11.57 -6.72 14.29
CA VAL A 435 11.83 -5.43 13.60
C VAL A 435 10.56 -4.58 13.58
N ALA A 436 9.42 -5.15 13.18
CA ALA A 436 8.14 -4.45 13.14
C ALA A 436 7.70 -3.92 14.51
N ARG A 437 7.83 -4.74 15.57
CA ARG A 437 7.53 -4.34 16.94
C ARG A 437 8.37 -3.15 17.38
N ARG A 438 9.69 -3.18 17.11
CA ARG A 438 10.60 -2.10 17.49
C ARG A 438 10.17 -0.77 16.86
N ALA A 439 9.83 -0.80 15.57
CA ALA A 439 9.35 0.38 14.87
C ALA A 439 7.99 0.87 15.41
N PHE A 440 7.02 -0.03 15.59
CA PHE A 440 5.67 0.32 16.04
C PHE A 440 5.59 0.80 17.49
N LEU A 441 6.44 0.31 18.39
CA LEU A 441 6.47 0.79 19.77
C LEU A 441 7.04 2.21 19.90
N GLN A 442 7.85 2.64 18.94
CA GLN A 442 8.43 3.99 18.87
C GLN A 442 7.48 5.02 18.24
N SER A 443 6.37 4.58 17.63
CA SER A 443 5.40 5.35 16.84
C SER A 443 4.51 6.36 17.59
N GLY A 444 4.62 6.44 18.92
CA GLY A 444 3.71 7.24 19.74
C GLY A 444 2.38 6.51 20.07
N VAL A 445 1.66 7.05 21.06
CA VAL A 445 0.50 6.38 21.70
C VAL A 445 -0.67 6.19 20.73
N PHE A 446 -0.99 7.21 19.92
CA PHE A 446 -2.19 7.23 19.08
C PHE A 446 -2.13 6.25 17.89
N ARG A 447 -0.94 5.85 17.45
CA ARG A 447 -0.72 4.93 16.30
C ARG A 447 -0.72 3.47 16.73
N ILE A 448 -0.15 3.19 17.91
CA ILE A 448 0.05 1.85 18.46
C ILE A 448 -1.24 1.00 18.47
N ARG A 449 -2.40 1.63 18.74
CA ARG A 449 -3.70 0.93 18.77
C ARG A 449 -4.10 0.25 17.46
N PHE A 450 -3.58 0.73 16.33
CA PHE A 450 -3.91 0.19 15.01
C PHE A 450 -2.87 -0.83 14.54
N THR A 451 -1.59 -0.56 14.78
CA THR A 451 -0.48 -1.33 14.20
C THR A 451 -0.08 -2.54 15.03
N LEU A 452 -0.16 -2.47 16.37
CA LEU A 452 0.20 -3.59 17.23
C LEU A 452 -0.83 -4.71 17.21
N VAL A 453 -2.13 -4.40 17.08
CA VAL A 453 -3.18 -5.43 17.14
C VAL A 453 -3.00 -6.50 16.05
N PRO A 454 -2.82 -6.17 14.75
CA PRO A 454 -2.50 -7.17 13.72
C PRO A 454 -1.22 -7.96 14.01
N LEU A 455 -0.18 -7.28 14.53
CA LEU A 455 1.10 -7.91 14.85
C LEU A 455 0.97 -8.91 16.00
N ILE A 456 0.15 -8.59 17.01
CA ILE A 456 -0.18 -9.49 18.12
C ILE A 456 -0.88 -10.74 17.60
N TYR A 457 -1.94 -10.60 16.79
CA TYR A 457 -2.65 -11.76 16.23
C TYR A 457 -1.75 -12.63 15.33
N GLN A 458 -0.89 -12.03 14.52
CA GLN A 458 0.08 -12.77 13.70
C GLN A 458 1.15 -13.47 14.55
N SER A 459 1.58 -12.85 15.66
CA SER A 459 2.50 -13.46 16.62
C SER A 459 1.85 -14.61 17.40
N LEU A 460 0.57 -14.50 17.74
CA LEU A 460 -0.20 -15.58 18.37
C LEU A 460 -0.38 -16.78 17.43
N ALA A 461 -0.61 -16.53 16.13
CA ALA A 461 -0.62 -17.60 15.12
C ALA A 461 0.74 -18.30 15.06
N LEU A 462 1.84 -17.53 14.99
CA LEU A 462 3.20 -18.06 15.03
C LEU A 462 3.48 -18.91 16.29
N ALA A 463 2.98 -18.49 17.45
CA ALA A 463 3.12 -19.27 18.69
C ALA A 463 2.39 -20.62 18.62
N ARG A 464 1.21 -20.68 17.97
CA ARG A 464 0.48 -21.94 17.74
C ARG A 464 1.22 -22.85 16.77
N ASP A 465 1.75 -22.30 15.67
CA ASP A 465 2.48 -23.04 14.66
C ASP A 465 3.76 -23.68 15.27
N LEU A 466 4.52 -22.91 16.05
CA LEU A 466 5.69 -23.40 16.78
C LEU A 466 5.34 -24.49 17.81
N ALA A 467 4.19 -24.37 18.48
CA ALA A 467 3.73 -25.37 19.44
C ALA A 467 3.20 -26.65 18.78
N ALA A 468 2.65 -26.58 17.57
CA ALA A 468 2.24 -27.75 16.81
C ALA A 468 3.46 -28.59 16.39
N HIS A 469 4.49 -27.94 15.84
CA HIS A 469 5.73 -28.62 15.45
C HIS A 469 6.53 -29.19 16.63
N SER A 470 6.47 -28.56 17.81
CA SER A 470 7.12 -29.13 19.00
C SER A 470 6.41 -30.40 19.49
N LYS A 471 5.08 -30.47 19.39
CA LYS A 471 4.28 -31.66 19.75
C LYS A 471 4.48 -32.83 18.78
N GLU A 472 4.58 -32.57 17.47
CA GLU A 472 4.90 -33.59 16.46
C GLU A 472 6.24 -34.27 16.74
N LYS A 473 7.25 -33.50 17.15
CA LYS A 473 8.57 -34.03 17.52
C LYS A 473 8.51 -34.95 18.75
N THR A 474 7.73 -34.60 19.77
CA THR A 474 7.56 -35.44 20.98
C THR A 474 6.82 -36.75 20.67
N GLN A 475 5.92 -36.76 19.67
CA GLN A 475 5.24 -37.98 19.23
C GLN A 475 6.14 -38.86 18.36
N ALA A 476 6.94 -38.29 17.45
CA ALA A 476 7.88 -39.04 16.61
C ALA A 476 9.02 -39.69 17.42
N GLN A 477 9.51 -39.03 18.48
CA GLN A 477 10.53 -39.61 19.38
C GLN A 477 9.98 -40.64 20.38
N GLY A 478 8.65 -40.72 20.56
CA GLY A 478 8.00 -41.68 21.46
C GLY A 478 7.76 -43.07 20.86
N GLN A 479 8.09 -43.28 19.59
CA GLN A 479 7.78 -44.52 18.85
C GLN A 479 8.99 -45.35 18.42
N GLU A 480 10.23 -44.96 18.77
CA GLU A 480 11.43 -45.77 18.54
C GLU A 480 12.03 -46.26 19.86
N THR A 481 11.63 -47.46 20.30
CA THR A 481 12.48 -48.37 21.07
C THR A 481 12.00 -49.82 20.94
N LYS A 482 12.35 -50.44 19.82
CA LYS A 482 13.06 -51.72 19.80
C LYS A 482 14.22 -51.57 18.81
N PRO A 483 15.48 -51.83 19.22
CA PRO A 483 16.62 -51.69 18.33
C PRO A 483 16.77 -52.98 17.51
N GLU A 484 16.90 -52.89 16.18
CA GLU A 484 17.74 -53.81 15.38
C GLU A 484 17.78 -53.38 13.90
N LEU A 485 19.01 -53.20 13.43
CA LEU A 485 19.54 -53.19 12.06
C LEU A 485 19.08 -52.11 11.04
N GLU A 486 19.98 -51.14 10.89
CA GLU A 486 20.52 -50.57 9.64
C GLU A 486 19.85 -50.98 8.31
N THR A 487 19.27 -50.00 7.60
CA THR A 487 19.69 -49.54 6.25
C THR A 487 18.54 -48.81 5.52
N ALA A 488 18.41 -47.49 5.72
CA ALA A 488 17.73 -46.61 4.76
C ALA A 488 18.13 -45.13 4.96
N THR A 489 18.60 -44.53 3.86
CA THR A 489 18.90 -43.13 3.53
C THR A 489 18.33 -41.99 4.41
N PRO A 490 19.11 -40.91 4.69
CA PRO A 490 18.63 -39.75 5.43
C PRO A 490 17.96 -38.75 4.48
N THR A 491 16.63 -38.82 4.35
CA THR A 491 15.84 -37.79 3.65
C THR A 491 14.59 -37.49 4.48
N ASP A 492 14.76 -36.66 5.51
CA ASP A 492 13.86 -35.56 5.84
C ASP A 492 14.44 -34.80 7.06
N ASN A 493 15.13 -33.70 6.76
CA ASN A 493 15.68 -32.81 7.77
C ASN A 493 14.54 -32.15 8.55
N VAL A 494 14.19 -32.67 9.73
CA VAL A 494 13.33 -31.97 10.69
C VAL A 494 14.06 -30.68 11.10
N LYS A 495 13.65 -29.53 10.52
CA LYS A 495 14.20 -28.22 10.89
C LYS A 495 13.93 -27.94 12.36
N ILE A 496 14.99 -27.78 13.15
CA ILE A 496 14.89 -27.39 14.56
C ILE A 496 14.81 -25.87 14.61
N PHE A 497 13.68 -25.34 15.06
CA PHE A 497 13.52 -23.90 15.30
C PHE A 497 14.17 -23.51 16.63
N VAL A 498 14.89 -22.38 16.64
CA VAL A 498 15.54 -21.82 17.84
C VAL A 498 14.52 -21.09 18.71
N THR A 499 13.55 -20.42 18.08
CA THR A 499 12.54 -19.64 18.77
C THR A 499 11.52 -20.55 19.45
N THR A 500 11.29 -20.32 20.73
CA THR A 500 10.30 -21.09 21.49
C THR A 500 8.94 -20.39 21.52
N PRO A 501 7.82 -21.13 21.57
CA PRO A 501 6.49 -20.51 21.73
C PRO A 501 6.41 -19.61 22.97
N ARG A 502 7.12 -19.97 24.05
CA ARG A 502 7.20 -19.16 25.27
C ARG A 502 7.82 -17.79 25.02
N GLN A 503 8.88 -17.69 24.22
CA GLN A 503 9.49 -16.42 23.84
C GLN A 503 8.52 -15.57 23.03
N VAL A 504 7.77 -16.17 22.10
CA VAL A 504 6.76 -15.45 21.31
C VAL A 504 5.61 -14.94 22.21
N LEU A 505 5.19 -15.73 23.19
CA LEU A 505 4.17 -15.29 24.16
C LEU A 505 4.67 -14.16 25.07
N GLN A 506 5.92 -14.20 25.53
CA GLN A 506 6.53 -13.08 26.25
C GLN A 506 6.61 -11.82 25.38
N PHE A 507 6.99 -11.99 24.11
CA PHE A 507 7.02 -10.93 23.12
C PHE A 507 5.64 -10.29 22.91
N VAL A 508 4.57 -11.10 22.87
CA VAL A 508 3.18 -10.63 22.80
C VAL A 508 2.76 -9.93 24.09
N HIS A 509 3.11 -10.47 25.25
CA HIS A 509 2.81 -9.86 26.55
C HIS A 509 3.31 -8.42 26.62
N GLU A 510 4.57 -8.18 26.26
CA GLU A 510 5.14 -6.82 26.21
C GLU A 510 4.32 -5.87 25.34
N MET A 511 3.82 -6.33 24.19
CA MET A 511 3.00 -5.50 23.29
C MET A 511 1.62 -5.19 23.86
N VAL A 512 0.94 -6.18 24.44
CA VAL A 512 -0.41 -5.98 25.02
C VAL A 512 -0.33 -5.10 26.26
N THR A 513 0.67 -5.28 27.12
CA THR A 513 0.90 -4.40 28.28
C THR A 513 1.24 -2.97 27.86
N ALA A 514 2.04 -2.80 26.81
CA ALA A 514 2.31 -1.47 26.25
C ALA A 514 1.05 -0.79 25.69
N LEU A 515 0.11 -1.56 25.14
CA LEU A 515 -1.18 -1.03 24.68
C LEU A 515 -2.08 -0.65 25.86
N ALA A 516 -2.20 -1.50 26.87
CA ALA A 516 -3.05 -1.29 28.04
C ALA A 516 -2.59 -0.10 28.90
N SER A 517 -1.28 0.10 29.05
CA SER A 517 -0.72 1.18 29.88
C SER A 517 -0.90 2.59 29.29
N LYS A 518 -1.10 2.71 27.98
CA LYS A 518 -1.06 3.99 27.27
C LYS A 518 -2.44 4.55 26.92
N GLN A 519 -3.53 3.78 27.03
CA GLN A 519 -4.82 4.21 26.52
C GLN A 519 -6.05 3.63 27.25
N ASP A 520 -6.69 4.46 28.07
CA ASP A 520 -7.92 4.10 28.82
C ASP A 520 -9.16 3.93 27.91
N ALA A 521 -9.14 4.50 26.71
CA ALA A 521 -10.27 4.40 25.77
C ALA A 521 -10.43 2.99 25.14
N LEU A 522 -9.46 2.10 25.33
CA LEU A 522 -9.45 0.76 24.73
C LEU A 522 -9.49 -0.37 25.78
N SER A 523 -9.81 -0.06 27.04
CA SER A 523 -9.73 -0.99 28.17
C SER A 523 -10.45 -2.32 27.90
N VAL A 524 -11.68 -2.30 27.37
CA VAL A 524 -12.42 -3.53 27.01
C VAL A 524 -11.71 -4.33 25.92
N SER A 525 -11.12 -3.65 24.93
CA SER A 525 -10.38 -4.31 23.84
C SER A 525 -9.06 -4.90 24.34
N CYS A 526 -8.39 -4.25 25.30
CA CYS A 526 -7.20 -4.75 25.96
C CYS A 526 -7.52 -5.99 26.81
N VAL A 527 -8.62 -5.98 27.57
CA VAL A 527 -9.12 -7.17 28.29
C VAL A 527 -9.34 -8.32 27.30
N HIS A 528 -10.05 -8.06 26.20
CA HIS A 528 -10.26 -9.08 25.16
C HIS A 528 -8.94 -9.62 24.63
N LEU A 529 -7.97 -8.74 24.32
CA LEU A 529 -6.69 -9.13 23.76
C LEU A 529 -5.86 -9.99 24.72
N PHE A 530 -5.80 -9.62 26.01
CA PHE A 530 -5.16 -10.43 27.04
C PHE A 530 -5.81 -11.81 27.14
N LEU A 531 -7.14 -11.89 27.12
CA LEU A 531 -7.86 -13.16 27.15
C LEU A 531 -7.60 -14.02 25.91
N GLN A 532 -7.52 -13.42 24.71
CA GLN A 532 -7.13 -14.17 23.50
C GLN A 532 -5.70 -14.71 23.60
N CYS A 533 -4.78 -13.94 24.18
CA CYS A 533 -3.42 -14.40 24.46
C CYS A 533 -3.41 -15.58 25.45
N ALA A 534 -4.25 -15.50 26.50
CA ALA A 534 -4.41 -16.59 27.47
C ALA A 534 -4.90 -17.88 26.83
N LEU A 535 -5.91 -17.82 25.96
CA LEU A 535 -6.43 -19.00 25.26
C LEU A 535 -5.39 -19.67 24.35
N VAL A 536 -4.54 -18.86 23.70
CA VAL A 536 -3.43 -19.38 22.90
C VAL A 536 -2.39 -20.04 23.79
N ALA A 537 -1.99 -19.38 24.89
CA ALA A 537 -1.04 -19.92 25.85
C ALA A 537 -1.53 -21.23 26.49
N ASP A 538 -2.82 -21.30 26.81
CA ASP A 538 -3.49 -22.51 27.30
C ASP A 538 -3.44 -23.63 26.24
N GLY A 539 -3.78 -23.35 24.98
CA GLY A 539 -3.68 -24.35 23.89
C GLY A 539 -2.24 -24.85 23.64
N CYS A 540 -1.24 -24.00 23.91
CA CYS A 540 0.17 -24.35 23.89
C CYS A 540 0.66 -25.08 25.17
N ALA A 541 -0.22 -25.33 26.14
CA ALA A 541 0.05 -25.96 27.43
C ALA A 541 1.02 -25.19 28.34
N PHE A 542 1.06 -23.85 28.23
CA PHE A 542 1.82 -22.99 29.14
C PHE A 542 0.92 -22.40 30.23
N GLU A 543 0.55 -23.20 31.22
CA GLU A 543 -0.36 -22.82 32.31
C GLU A 543 0.03 -21.50 32.99
N ALA A 544 1.29 -21.36 33.43
CA ALA A 544 1.75 -20.17 34.15
C ALA A 544 1.61 -18.88 33.30
N VAL A 545 1.81 -18.98 31.98
CA VAL A 545 1.69 -17.85 31.06
C VAL A 545 0.21 -17.54 30.80
N ALA A 546 -0.64 -18.56 30.65
CA ALA A 546 -2.08 -18.37 30.50
C ALA A 546 -2.70 -17.73 31.75
N TYR A 547 -2.30 -18.20 32.94
CA TYR A 547 -2.72 -17.62 34.21
C TYR A 547 -2.32 -16.15 34.32
N GLU A 548 -1.07 -15.81 33.99
CA GLU A 548 -0.60 -14.42 33.99
C GLU A 548 -1.39 -13.52 33.03
N PHE A 549 -1.70 -13.99 31.82
CA PHE A 549 -2.52 -13.22 30.90
C PHE A 549 -3.93 -12.95 31.44
N ILE A 550 -4.53 -13.91 32.13
CA ILE A 550 -5.87 -13.75 32.72
C ILE A 550 -5.80 -12.78 33.92
N THR A 551 -4.77 -12.89 34.77
CA THR A 551 -4.62 -11.95 35.90
C THR A 551 -4.36 -10.53 35.41
N GLN A 552 -3.59 -10.33 34.35
CA GLN A 552 -3.42 -9.02 33.71
C GLN A 552 -4.74 -8.47 33.14
N ALA A 553 -5.57 -9.33 32.54
CA ALA A 553 -6.91 -8.94 32.10
C ALA A 553 -7.79 -8.49 33.29
N PHE A 554 -7.67 -9.14 34.45
CA PHE A 554 -8.40 -8.76 35.66
C PHE A 554 -7.93 -7.42 36.22
N ILE A 555 -6.63 -7.14 36.20
CA ILE A 555 -6.07 -5.85 36.61
C ILE A 555 -6.62 -4.72 35.73
N VAL A 556 -6.63 -4.89 34.40
CA VAL A 556 -7.20 -3.88 33.49
C VAL A 556 -8.69 -3.67 33.76
N TYR A 557 -9.44 -4.74 34.04
CA TYR A 557 -10.85 -4.64 34.43
C TYR A 557 -11.03 -3.84 35.73
N GLU A 558 -10.21 -4.09 36.76
CA GLU A 558 -10.30 -3.41 38.06
C GLU A 558 -9.90 -1.93 37.98
N ASP A 559 -8.82 -1.63 37.26
CA ASP A 559 -8.20 -0.31 37.28
C ASP A 559 -8.80 0.65 36.25
N GLN A 560 -9.18 0.15 35.06
CA GLN A 560 -9.51 1.00 33.91
C GLN A 560 -10.99 0.97 33.50
N ILE A 561 -11.79 -0.04 33.90
CA ILE A 561 -13.19 -0.19 33.44
C ILE A 561 -14.18 0.20 34.54
N THR A 562 -14.80 1.37 34.38
CA THR A 562 -15.77 1.92 35.35
C THR A 562 -17.22 1.93 34.85
N LEU A 563 -17.43 1.96 33.54
CA LEU A 563 -18.76 2.05 32.94
C LEU A 563 -19.49 0.70 32.99
N ALA A 564 -20.71 0.66 33.54
CA ALA A 564 -21.47 -0.58 33.75
C ALA A 564 -21.65 -1.44 32.47
N ARG A 565 -21.89 -0.80 31.32
CA ARG A 565 -22.02 -1.50 30.03
C ARG A 565 -20.71 -2.17 29.59
N GLU A 566 -19.59 -1.50 29.84
CA GLU A 566 -18.26 -2.02 29.52
C GLU A 566 -17.84 -3.11 30.50
N GLN A 567 -18.17 -2.95 31.79
CA GLN A 567 -17.96 -3.98 32.81
C GLN A 567 -18.70 -5.27 32.44
N TRP A 568 -19.97 -5.18 32.05
CA TRP A 568 -20.73 -6.32 31.55
C TRP A 568 -20.01 -7.03 30.41
N ARG A 569 -19.61 -6.27 29.37
CA ARG A 569 -18.99 -6.84 28.16
C ARG A 569 -17.63 -7.46 28.45
N ALA A 570 -16.84 -6.84 29.33
CA ALA A 570 -15.57 -7.41 29.78
C ALA A 570 -15.79 -8.72 30.56
N LEU A 571 -16.75 -8.75 31.48
CA LEU A 571 -17.08 -9.96 32.25
C LEU A 571 -17.60 -11.09 31.37
N GLU A 572 -18.45 -10.78 30.38
CA GLU A 572 -18.92 -11.77 29.41
C GLU A 572 -17.75 -12.44 28.68
N LEU A 573 -16.78 -11.64 28.23
CA LEU A 573 -15.55 -12.15 27.60
C LEU A 573 -14.68 -12.96 28.58
N MET A 574 -14.56 -12.53 29.84
CA MET A 574 -13.80 -13.25 30.88
C MET A 574 -14.43 -14.62 31.16
N VAL A 575 -15.75 -14.67 31.35
CA VAL A 575 -16.50 -15.92 31.57
C VAL A 575 -16.35 -16.84 30.36
N ALA A 576 -16.57 -16.33 29.14
CA ALA A 576 -16.43 -17.12 27.92
C ALA A 576 -15.01 -17.67 27.74
N SER A 577 -13.99 -16.87 28.03
CA SER A 577 -12.59 -17.29 27.89
C SER A 577 -12.21 -18.34 28.93
N LEU A 578 -12.59 -18.17 30.20
CA LEU A 578 -12.35 -19.19 31.23
C LEU A 578 -13.08 -20.51 30.92
N ARG A 579 -14.28 -20.46 30.32
CA ARG A 579 -14.98 -21.67 29.87
C ARG A 579 -14.27 -22.39 28.71
N ALA A 580 -13.45 -21.68 27.95
CA ALA A 580 -12.75 -22.22 26.80
C ALA A 580 -11.35 -22.79 27.13
N THR A 581 -10.75 -22.39 28.25
CA THR A 581 -9.47 -22.96 28.72
C THR A 581 -9.60 -24.44 29.06
N ARG A 582 -8.54 -25.25 28.91
CA ARG A 582 -8.59 -26.69 29.21
C ARG A 582 -7.40 -27.19 30.02
N ASN A 583 -6.27 -26.48 29.97
CA ASN A 583 -5.00 -26.95 30.52
C ASN A 583 -4.60 -26.24 31.82
N LEU A 584 -5.52 -25.49 32.43
CA LEU A 584 -5.34 -24.92 33.77
C LEU A 584 -5.55 -26.01 34.84
N SER A 585 -4.70 -26.00 35.88
CA SER A 585 -4.90 -26.85 37.04
C SER A 585 -6.18 -26.48 37.80
N SER A 586 -6.80 -27.45 38.46
CA SER A 586 -8.04 -27.22 39.22
C SER A 586 -7.89 -26.11 40.27
N ALA A 587 -6.72 -25.99 40.91
CA ALA A 587 -6.48 -24.96 41.93
C ALA A 587 -6.42 -23.55 41.32
N ASN A 588 -5.65 -23.35 40.25
CA ASN A 588 -5.55 -22.06 39.57
C ASN A 588 -6.87 -21.66 38.92
N TYR A 589 -7.56 -22.63 38.30
CA TYR A 589 -8.87 -22.40 37.70
C TYR A 589 -9.91 -21.94 38.73
N GLU A 590 -9.97 -22.60 39.89
CA GLU A 590 -10.91 -22.24 40.96
C GLU A 590 -10.70 -20.79 41.42
N VAL A 591 -9.45 -20.37 41.61
CA VAL A 591 -9.13 -18.98 42.02
C VAL A 591 -9.67 -17.98 40.99
N LEU A 592 -9.42 -18.23 39.70
CA LEU A 592 -9.89 -17.36 38.62
C LEU A 592 -11.42 -17.33 38.52
N ALA A 593 -12.07 -18.51 38.53
CA ALA A 593 -13.53 -18.63 38.47
C ALA A 593 -14.21 -17.93 39.65
N THR A 594 -13.66 -18.09 40.86
CA THR A 594 -14.16 -17.42 42.07
C THR A 594 -14.05 -15.92 41.93
N LYS A 595 -12.89 -15.41 41.49
CA LYS A 595 -12.64 -13.98 41.32
C LYS A 595 -13.55 -13.37 40.24
N THR A 596 -13.74 -14.03 39.09
CA THR A 596 -14.71 -13.60 38.07
C THR A 596 -16.14 -13.56 38.61
N THR A 597 -16.55 -14.56 39.39
CA THR A 597 -17.88 -14.60 40.02
C THR A 597 -18.06 -13.48 41.05
N GLN A 598 -16.99 -13.10 41.77
CA GLN A 598 -17.02 -11.97 42.69
C GLN A 598 -17.22 -10.64 41.95
N TYR A 599 -16.65 -10.46 40.76
CA TYR A 599 -16.91 -9.27 39.95
C TYR A 599 -18.34 -9.23 39.43
N ALA A 600 -18.85 -10.34 38.91
CA ALA A 600 -20.26 -10.46 38.50
C ALA A 600 -21.20 -10.07 39.65
N ALA A 601 -20.88 -10.52 40.86
CA ALA A 601 -21.61 -10.20 42.07
C ALA A 601 -21.52 -8.73 42.53
N ARG A 602 -20.61 -7.92 41.99
CA ARG A 602 -20.45 -6.49 42.32
C ARG A 602 -21.11 -5.55 41.30
N LEU A 603 -21.71 -6.09 40.23
CA LEU A 603 -22.43 -5.28 39.25
C LEU A 603 -23.56 -4.48 39.91
N LEU A 604 -23.69 -3.21 39.52
CA LEU A 604 -24.62 -2.25 40.14
C LEU A 604 -26.08 -2.52 39.78
N LYS A 605 -26.34 -2.90 38.53
CA LYS A 605 -27.70 -3.17 38.06
C LYS A 605 -28.09 -4.60 38.41
N LYS A 606 -29.10 -4.77 39.27
CA LYS A 606 -29.55 -6.08 39.77
C LYS A 606 -29.93 -7.10 38.68
N ASN A 607 -30.56 -6.66 37.60
CA ASN A 607 -30.94 -7.56 36.50
C ASN A 607 -29.69 -8.12 35.79
N GLU A 608 -28.76 -7.23 35.41
CA GLU A 608 -27.47 -7.63 34.85
C GLU A 608 -26.70 -8.49 35.86
N GLN A 609 -26.60 -8.07 37.12
CA GLN A 609 -25.96 -8.85 38.19
C GLN A 609 -26.49 -10.29 38.28
N ALA A 610 -27.81 -10.49 38.25
CA ALA A 610 -28.43 -11.81 38.30
C ALA A 610 -28.05 -12.68 37.08
N LEU A 611 -28.11 -12.13 35.87
CA LEU A 611 -27.76 -12.85 34.63
C LEU A 611 -26.26 -13.19 34.53
N MET A 612 -25.38 -12.29 34.96
CA MET A 612 -23.94 -12.57 34.93
C MET A 612 -23.56 -13.62 35.98
N VAL A 613 -24.13 -13.55 37.19
CA VAL A 613 -23.93 -14.58 38.22
C VAL A 613 -24.47 -15.93 37.75
N LEU A 614 -25.60 -15.94 37.03
CA LEU A 614 -26.14 -17.14 36.40
C LEU A 614 -25.14 -17.72 35.38
N SER A 615 -24.58 -16.87 34.53
CA SER A 615 -23.55 -17.28 33.56
C SER A 615 -22.29 -17.83 34.22
N CYS A 616 -21.89 -17.28 35.39
CA CYS A 616 -20.76 -17.78 36.17
C CYS A 616 -20.99 -19.19 36.74
N ALA A 617 -22.23 -19.68 36.86
CA ALA A 617 -22.48 -21.05 37.29
C ALA A 617 -21.79 -22.08 36.37
N HIS A 618 -21.69 -21.78 35.06
CA HIS A 618 -21.00 -22.63 34.09
C HIS A 618 -19.49 -22.73 34.32
N LEU A 619 -18.88 -21.77 35.03
CA LEU A 619 -17.45 -21.85 35.37
C LEU A 619 -17.18 -22.99 36.35
N PHE A 620 -18.11 -23.25 37.29
CA PHE A 620 -17.96 -24.31 38.28
C PHE A 620 -18.36 -25.70 37.74
N TRP A 621 -18.74 -25.78 36.47
CA TRP A 621 -19.07 -27.02 35.78
C TRP A 621 -18.26 -27.14 34.47
N HIS A 622 -16.96 -27.31 34.65
CA HIS A 622 -15.93 -27.28 33.61
C HIS A 622 -15.08 -28.57 33.66
N PRO A 623 -14.47 -29.05 32.55
CA PRO A 623 -13.62 -30.25 32.59
C PRO A 623 -12.50 -30.22 33.64
N SER A 624 -11.93 -29.04 33.91
CA SER A 624 -10.89 -28.86 34.92
C SER A 624 -11.42 -28.71 36.35
N GLN A 625 -12.72 -28.42 36.53
CA GLN A 625 -13.35 -28.25 37.84
C GLN A 625 -14.86 -28.54 37.78
N GLN A 626 -15.30 -29.57 38.50
CA GLN A 626 -16.72 -29.91 38.67
C GLN A 626 -17.11 -29.77 40.14
N ASP A 627 -17.69 -28.63 40.51
CA ASP A 627 -18.16 -28.34 41.85
C ASP A 627 -19.66 -27.99 41.83
N GLY A 628 -20.49 -29.02 42.01
CA GLY A 628 -21.95 -28.87 42.04
C GLY A 628 -22.46 -27.95 43.16
N LYS A 629 -21.73 -27.80 44.27
CA LYS A 629 -22.10 -26.89 45.37
C LYS A 629 -22.09 -25.46 44.90
N ARG A 630 -21.00 -25.06 44.26
CA ARG A 630 -20.83 -23.70 43.77
C ARG A 630 -21.75 -23.38 42.60
N VAL A 631 -22.04 -24.36 41.74
CA VAL A 631 -23.09 -24.23 40.72
C VAL A 631 -24.43 -23.87 41.38
N ARG A 632 -24.86 -24.67 42.36
CA ARG A 632 -26.11 -24.42 43.10
C ARG A 632 -26.10 -23.08 43.85
N GLU A 633 -24.98 -22.69 44.45
CA GLU A 633 -24.84 -21.40 45.11
C GLU A 633 -25.01 -20.23 44.14
N CYS A 634 -24.45 -20.30 42.93
CA CYS A 634 -24.62 -19.27 41.89
C CYS A 634 -26.07 -19.20 41.43
N LEU A 635 -26.69 -20.34 41.16
CA LEU A 635 -28.10 -20.43 40.77
C LEU A 635 -29.04 -19.85 41.85
N GLN A 636 -28.83 -20.22 43.11
CA GLN A 636 -29.61 -19.70 44.24
C GLN A 636 -29.36 -18.21 44.46
N ARG A 637 -28.13 -17.74 44.28
CA ARG A 637 -27.80 -16.32 44.40
C ARG A 637 -28.49 -15.49 43.31
N SER A 638 -28.48 -15.96 42.07
CA SER A 638 -29.20 -15.31 40.95
C SER A 638 -30.69 -15.20 41.25
N LEU A 639 -31.31 -16.29 41.75
CA LEU A 639 -32.71 -16.31 42.17
C LEU A 639 -33.01 -15.29 43.28
N ARG A 640 -32.19 -15.25 44.33
CA ARG A 640 -32.36 -14.28 45.44
C ARG A 640 -32.24 -12.83 44.96
N ILE A 641 -31.36 -12.56 43.99
CA ILE A 641 -31.23 -11.22 43.40
C ILE A 641 -32.49 -10.88 42.60
N ALA A 642 -33.04 -11.84 41.84
CA ALA A 642 -34.29 -11.69 41.11
C ALA A 642 -35.47 -11.36 42.04
N ASP A 643 -35.64 -12.13 43.12
CA ASP A 643 -36.69 -11.92 44.13
C ASP A 643 -36.58 -10.55 44.84
N ALA A 644 -35.36 -10.04 44.99
CA ALA A 644 -35.08 -8.76 45.65
C ALA A 644 -35.41 -7.52 44.78
N MET A 645 -35.91 -7.69 43.55
CA MET A 645 -36.27 -6.61 42.63
C MET A 645 -37.76 -6.22 42.70
N LYS A 646 -38.31 -6.02 43.90
CA LYS A 646 -39.77 -5.94 44.16
C LYS A 646 -40.59 -4.89 43.38
N ASP A 647 -39.98 -3.89 42.77
CA ASP A 647 -40.70 -2.75 42.16
C ASP A 647 -40.98 -2.90 40.65
N THR A 648 -40.76 -4.07 40.03
CA THR A 648 -40.91 -4.21 38.56
C THR A 648 -41.35 -5.62 38.12
N THR A 649 -42.49 -6.11 38.59
CA THR A 649 -43.02 -7.46 38.33
C THR A 649 -43.02 -7.85 36.85
N SER A 650 -43.34 -6.92 35.95
CA SER A 650 -43.40 -7.19 34.49
C SER A 650 -42.05 -7.46 33.83
N ASN A 651 -40.94 -7.05 34.44
CA ASN A 651 -39.58 -7.25 33.92
C ASN A 651 -38.85 -8.44 34.57
N GLN A 652 -39.45 -9.08 35.58
CA GLN A 652 -38.83 -10.19 36.32
C GLN A 652 -39.04 -11.55 35.65
N VAL A 653 -40.18 -11.78 35.00
CA VAL A 653 -40.52 -13.09 34.41
C VAL A 653 -39.49 -13.56 33.37
N PRO A 654 -38.96 -12.72 32.47
CA PRO A 654 -37.88 -13.14 31.59
C PRO A 654 -36.66 -13.66 32.35
N LEU A 655 -36.26 -13.00 33.44
CA LEU A 655 -35.12 -13.41 34.26
C LEU A 655 -35.37 -14.75 34.97
N PHE A 656 -36.57 -14.95 35.54
CA PHE A 656 -36.90 -16.25 36.15
C PHE A 656 -36.94 -17.38 35.13
N LEU A 657 -37.36 -17.12 33.89
CA LEU A 657 -37.30 -18.08 32.79
C LEU A 657 -35.85 -18.43 32.42
N GLU A 658 -34.95 -17.44 32.32
CA GLU A 658 -33.51 -17.71 32.11
C GLU A 658 -32.92 -18.57 33.24
N ILE A 659 -33.29 -18.28 34.50
CA ILE A 659 -32.85 -19.07 35.65
C ILE A 659 -33.39 -20.50 35.55
N LEU A 660 -34.68 -20.68 35.25
CA LEU A 660 -35.30 -22.00 35.08
C LEU A 660 -34.59 -22.81 33.97
N GLU A 661 -34.33 -22.20 32.82
CA GLU A 661 -33.60 -22.82 31.71
C GLU A 661 -32.18 -23.24 32.12
N ALA A 662 -31.48 -22.41 32.92
CA ALA A 662 -30.17 -22.77 33.45
C ALA A 662 -30.23 -23.94 34.45
N TYR A 663 -31.21 -23.96 35.37
CA TYR A 663 -31.43 -25.09 36.27
C TYR A 663 -31.70 -26.38 35.48
N LEU A 664 -32.50 -26.27 34.42
CA LEU A 664 -32.83 -27.39 33.54
C LEU A 664 -31.57 -27.93 32.85
N TYR A 665 -30.73 -27.04 32.31
CA TYR A 665 -29.43 -27.42 31.73
C TYR A 665 -28.56 -28.18 32.74
N PHE A 666 -28.36 -27.67 33.96
CA PHE A 666 -27.49 -28.34 34.94
C PHE A 666 -28.08 -29.66 35.46
N TYR A 667 -29.40 -29.79 35.50
CA TYR A 667 -30.08 -31.05 35.77
C TYR A 667 -29.81 -32.08 34.65
N GLU A 668 -29.89 -31.65 33.39
CA GLU A 668 -29.65 -32.48 32.22
C GLU A 668 -28.19 -32.97 32.12
N VAL A 669 -27.23 -32.12 32.50
CA VAL A 669 -25.81 -32.51 32.64
C VAL A 669 -25.55 -33.34 33.92
N GLN A 670 -26.60 -33.78 34.62
CA GLN A 670 -26.53 -34.66 35.79
C GLN A 670 -25.70 -34.09 36.94
N THR A 671 -25.83 -32.79 37.21
CA THR A 671 -25.20 -32.16 38.38
C THR A 671 -25.87 -32.68 39.66
N PRO A 672 -25.16 -33.37 40.58
CA PRO A 672 -25.80 -34.10 41.69
C PRO A 672 -26.54 -33.21 42.69
N GLU A 673 -26.15 -31.93 42.80
CA GLU A 673 -26.77 -30.98 43.73
C GLU A 673 -28.02 -30.30 43.17
N VAL A 674 -28.24 -30.35 41.85
CA VAL A 674 -29.39 -29.75 41.20
C VAL A 674 -30.49 -30.80 41.12
N THR A 675 -31.45 -30.73 42.05
CA THR A 675 -32.52 -31.72 42.18
C THR A 675 -33.79 -31.32 41.43
N HIS A 676 -34.59 -32.34 41.10
CA HIS A 676 -35.92 -32.20 40.48
C HIS A 676 -36.83 -31.21 41.23
N ASN A 677 -36.79 -31.23 42.56
CA ASN A 677 -37.61 -30.34 43.41
C ASN A 677 -37.37 -28.85 43.13
N TYR A 678 -36.14 -28.45 42.77
CA TYR A 678 -35.85 -27.05 42.43
C TYR A 678 -36.50 -26.64 41.11
N LEU A 679 -36.54 -27.54 40.11
CA LEU A 679 -37.19 -27.28 38.83
C LEU A 679 -38.70 -27.11 39.00
N VAL A 680 -39.34 -28.02 39.75
CA VAL A 680 -40.78 -27.93 40.03
C VAL A 680 -41.12 -26.67 40.83
N GLY A 681 -40.32 -26.34 41.84
CA GLY A 681 -40.51 -25.12 42.63
C GLY A 681 -40.39 -23.85 41.78
N LEU A 682 -39.41 -23.78 40.88
CA LEU A 682 -39.24 -22.64 39.96
C LEU A 682 -40.34 -22.57 38.91
N LEU A 683 -40.81 -23.71 38.38
CA LEU A 683 -41.96 -23.75 37.47
C LEU A 683 -43.23 -23.19 38.10
N ALA A 684 -43.48 -23.54 39.37
CA ALA A 684 -44.62 -23.02 40.12
C ALA A 684 -44.47 -21.51 40.38
N LEU A 685 -43.25 -21.05 40.72
CA LEU A 685 -42.95 -19.64 40.94
C LEU A 685 -43.15 -18.80 39.67
N VAL A 686 -42.63 -19.26 38.53
CA VAL A 686 -42.81 -18.57 37.23
C VAL A 686 -44.28 -18.51 36.84
N LYS A 687 -45.04 -19.60 37.07
CA LYS A 687 -46.48 -19.63 36.80
C LYS A 687 -47.24 -18.60 37.62
N ASP A 688 -46.98 -18.53 38.93
CA ASP A 688 -47.60 -17.54 39.82
C ASP A 688 -47.29 -16.09 39.36
N HIS A 689 -46.03 -15.81 39.00
CA HIS A 689 -45.67 -14.50 38.47
C HIS A 689 -46.34 -14.18 37.12
N LEU A 690 -46.48 -15.17 36.23
CA LEU A 690 -47.18 -15.02 34.95
C LEU A 690 -48.68 -14.75 35.13
N ASP A 691 -49.32 -15.43 36.09
CA ASP A 691 -50.74 -15.26 36.39
C ASP A 691 -51.02 -13.86 36.97
N ASN A 692 -50.08 -13.35 37.77
CA ASN A 692 -50.12 -12.02 38.40
C ASN A 692 -49.68 -10.86 37.47
N MET A 693 -49.21 -11.12 36.25
CA MET A 693 -48.85 -10.08 35.27
C MET A 693 -50.07 -9.52 34.53
N GLU A 694 -50.07 -8.22 34.26
CA GLU A 694 -51.07 -7.60 33.37
C GLU A 694 -51.03 -8.21 31.96
N HIS A 695 -52.20 -8.29 31.31
CA HIS A 695 -52.30 -8.81 29.95
C HIS A 695 -51.65 -7.85 28.95
N GLY A 696 -50.46 -8.23 28.47
CA GLY A 696 -49.70 -7.47 27.49
C GLY A 696 -48.82 -8.38 26.61
N GLN A 697 -48.02 -7.76 25.74
CA GLN A 697 -47.11 -8.48 24.86
C GLN A 697 -46.06 -9.29 25.65
N LEU A 698 -45.46 -8.71 26.68
CA LEU A 698 -44.45 -9.37 27.53
C LEU A 698 -44.99 -10.63 28.23
N ARG A 699 -46.25 -10.62 28.68
CA ARG A 699 -46.90 -11.80 29.27
C ARG A 699 -47.08 -12.91 28.23
N ARG A 700 -47.51 -12.59 27.01
CA ARG A 700 -47.67 -13.58 25.93
C ARG A 700 -46.34 -14.23 25.55
N GLU A 701 -45.28 -13.43 25.47
CA GLU A 701 -43.92 -13.92 25.20
C GLU A 701 -43.41 -14.82 26.34
N GLY A 702 -43.63 -14.42 27.59
CA GLY A 702 -43.31 -15.23 28.77
C GLY A 702 -44.08 -16.56 28.83
N GLU A 703 -45.40 -16.53 28.58
CA GLU A 703 -46.23 -17.75 28.53
C GLU A 703 -45.81 -18.69 27.40
N PHE A 704 -45.41 -18.16 26.24
CA PHE A 704 -44.92 -18.96 25.13
C PHE A 704 -43.61 -19.68 25.50
N ARG A 705 -42.63 -18.96 26.06
CA ARG A 705 -41.37 -19.55 26.56
C ARG A 705 -41.62 -20.57 27.65
N TYR A 706 -42.45 -20.25 28.64
CA TYR A 706 -42.81 -21.15 29.73
C TYR A 706 -43.40 -22.47 29.22
N ARG A 707 -44.37 -22.41 28.29
CA ARG A 707 -44.95 -23.61 27.68
C ARG A 707 -43.94 -24.42 26.89
N ALA A 708 -42.96 -23.78 26.24
CA ALA A 708 -41.90 -24.48 25.53
C ALA A 708 -40.99 -25.24 26.51
N VAL A 709 -40.58 -24.61 27.62
CA VAL A 709 -39.79 -25.26 28.68
C VAL A 709 -40.53 -26.43 29.30
N VAL A 710 -41.81 -26.27 29.63
CA VAL A 710 -42.65 -27.36 30.18
C VAL A 710 -42.72 -28.54 29.21
N ARG A 711 -43.00 -28.29 27.91
CA ARG A 711 -43.01 -29.36 26.90
C ARG A 711 -41.67 -30.08 26.81
N TYR A 712 -40.56 -29.36 26.90
CA TYR A 712 -39.23 -29.96 26.88
C TYR A 712 -38.99 -30.83 28.12
N MET A 713 -39.39 -30.36 29.30
CA MET A 713 -39.32 -31.16 30.54
C MET A 713 -40.19 -32.41 30.48
N ASP A 714 -41.37 -32.34 29.84
CA ASP A 714 -42.22 -33.50 29.59
C ASP A 714 -41.48 -34.54 28.71
N THR A 715 -40.74 -34.11 27.68
CA THR A 715 -39.94 -35.04 26.86
C THR A 715 -38.80 -35.73 27.62
N LEU A 716 -38.27 -35.08 28.66
CA LEU A 716 -37.24 -35.64 29.52
C LEU A 716 -37.81 -36.53 30.64
N GLY A 717 -39.13 -36.70 30.72
CA GLY A 717 -39.78 -37.46 31.79
C GLY A 717 -39.66 -36.82 33.18
N ILE A 718 -39.40 -35.51 33.23
CA ILE A 718 -39.22 -34.73 34.47
C ILE A 718 -40.59 -34.28 35.02
N SER A 719 -41.65 -34.33 34.21
CA SER A 719 -42.99 -33.91 34.60
C SER A 719 -43.65 -34.95 35.51
N ASP A 720 -44.07 -34.49 36.69
CA ASP A 720 -45.03 -35.21 37.53
C ASP A 720 -46.40 -34.52 37.35
N ASP A 721 -47.47 -35.32 37.33
CA ASP A 721 -48.86 -35.05 36.91
C ASP A 721 -49.60 -33.87 37.60
N ALA A 722 -48.91 -33.00 38.34
CA ALA A 722 -49.50 -31.93 39.13
C ALA A 722 -49.92 -30.67 38.34
N LEU A 723 -49.51 -30.51 37.08
CA LEU A 723 -49.84 -29.33 36.24
C LEU A 723 -50.93 -29.59 35.17
N SER A 724 -51.43 -30.84 35.05
CA SER A 724 -52.42 -31.24 34.03
C SER A 724 -53.88 -30.93 34.40
N THR A 725 -54.18 -30.41 35.60
CA THR A 725 -55.56 -30.26 36.09
C THR A 725 -56.23 -28.91 35.84
N SER A 726 -55.69 -28.01 35.00
CA SER A 726 -56.31 -26.69 34.76
C SER A 726 -56.55 -26.31 33.30
N SER A 727 -56.61 -27.25 32.35
CA SER A 727 -56.89 -26.93 30.93
C SER A 727 -57.98 -27.77 30.25
N SER A 728 -58.80 -28.50 31.01
CA SER A 728 -59.85 -29.37 30.43
C SER A 728 -61.25 -29.16 31.01
N SER A 729 -61.71 -27.91 31.17
CA SER A 729 -63.13 -27.66 31.45
C SER A 729 -63.62 -26.25 31.07
N SER A 730 -63.65 -25.91 29.78
CA SER A 730 -64.64 -24.94 29.24
C SER A 730 -64.65 -24.91 27.70
N SER A 731 -64.96 -26.04 27.07
CA SER A 731 -65.49 -26.04 25.69
C SER A 731 -66.43 -27.21 25.47
N ARG A 732 -67.63 -27.13 26.04
CA ARG A 732 -68.82 -27.87 25.64
C ARG A 732 -70.04 -27.42 26.47
N ALA A 733 -70.83 -26.50 25.93
CA ALA A 733 -72.29 -26.52 25.91
C ALA A 733 -72.83 -25.12 25.57
N SER A 734 -73.65 -25.08 24.50
CA SER A 734 -74.62 -24.04 24.07
C SER A 734 -74.16 -22.59 24.02
#